data_AF-A0A6J7G1F8-F1
#
_entry.id   AF-A0A6J7G1F8-F1
#
_cell.length_a   1.000
_cell.length_b   1.000
_cell.length_c   1.000
_cell.angle_alpha   90.00
_cell.angle_beta   90.00
_cell.angle_gamma   90.00
#
_symmetry.space_group_name_H-M   'P 1'
#
loop_
_entity.id
_entity.type
_entity.pdbx_description
1 polymer ?
#
loop_
_entity_poly.entity_id
_entity_poly.type
_entity_poly.pdbx_seq_one_letter_code
_entity_poly.pdbx_strand_id
1 'polypeptide(L)'
;MLQPTTFKSSTTSELILGALAIIAAALLWISPPIGFALTVALFAVLPPWGKSITERAIISVTVIVGLVALTIPRGSDVPVTQSSARIGLVMLLIAAFALRFVPKLKKSAAIPKPNATDFAIAALIGVIVVWLVSAYRGAGPYGTVSGLFFTGWDNQGHFVPFANTYEVGKTAWPTLDGSVGWNQWYPSLHTTLFALMTEASHAARLDRIQLLSPYVQNMAVSFALCIGALAWIASDLTKRIAQAIRPEDSETNHKSKYATLTKVAPFAAIAAFALFALVGTPAELFNAGFTNFVMAVTIVAVVAYLGSRSLKSAKRIGWLLVPLGSLAVIGLWTPLVLGIAPAGVMVLIALSKKKRWLGIGWAIATVALVGGTTYLQTKAIVNVSGKDAGGFTQDLGAVNSGMIEFNTLAALIAPVIALVVAMYLIRRKAVSTAVAAAGSTLAVLPFLFIAIAGAVAAGKGWLESYYVLKTLYAILLFAAPLFAAIIAIGATAITLKFAKTTAARTVLATLIAIVLAGGFIVTSGNPGLQASKKRTESVENSLVGEAIVNSAEAAKPYPEKMPLMWDGAGTLPNLWLASLSGVMSKEQQTFYLSLPPFPYEAAAQQYVFDFLASHPNQHLALMWFRGISGQQLQTLERQLPNQVTLVKVPMRSSLLCQECHL
;
A
#
# COMPACT_ATOMS: atom_id res chain seq x y z
N MET A 1 4.28 38.20 -15.92
CA MET A 1 4.08 37.95 -14.47
C MET A 1 2.60 38.11 -14.20
N LEU A 2 1.88 37.03 -13.88
CA LEU A 2 0.49 37.10 -13.40
C LEU A 2 0.55 36.69 -11.93
N GLN A 3 0.24 37.63 -11.03
CA GLN A 3 0.02 37.28 -9.63
C GLN A 3 -1.13 36.27 -9.57
N PRO A 4 -0.95 35.09 -8.98
CA PRO A 4 -2.07 34.18 -8.74
C PRO A 4 -2.99 34.87 -7.73
N THR A 5 -4.23 35.14 -8.14
CA THR A 5 -5.29 35.67 -7.28
C THR A 5 -5.68 34.60 -6.27
N THR A 6 -4.97 34.55 -5.14
CA THR A 6 -5.35 33.80 -3.95
C THR A 6 -6.54 34.51 -3.32
N PHE A 7 -7.63 33.80 -3.03
CA PHE A 7 -8.65 34.33 -2.11
C PHE A 7 -7.93 34.67 -0.79
N LYS A 8 -7.92 35.95 -0.40
CA LYS A 8 -7.53 36.31 0.97
C LYS A 8 -8.49 35.54 1.89
N SER A 9 -7.94 34.82 2.87
CA SER A 9 -8.71 34.26 3.99
C SER A 9 -9.50 35.42 4.60
N SER A 10 -10.78 35.52 4.25
CA SER A 10 -11.73 36.40 4.91
C SER A 10 -12.30 35.63 6.10
N THR A 11 -12.70 36.35 7.14
CA THR A 11 -13.40 35.79 8.31
C THR A 11 -14.55 34.87 7.89
N THR A 12 -15.25 35.21 6.80
CA THR A 12 -16.32 34.40 6.18
C THR A 12 -15.84 33.04 5.67
N SER A 13 -14.68 32.96 5.03
CA SER A 13 -14.15 31.68 4.51
C SER A 13 -13.76 30.70 5.62
N GLU A 14 -13.24 31.21 6.74
CA GLU A 14 -12.90 30.38 7.90
C GLU A 14 -14.16 29.93 8.64
N LEU A 15 -15.20 30.76 8.71
CA LEU A 15 -16.51 30.38 9.26
C LEU A 15 -17.16 29.24 8.47
N ILE A 16 -17.13 29.32 7.12
CA ILE A 16 -17.67 28.25 6.26
C ILE A 16 -16.92 26.94 6.48
N LEU A 17 -15.58 26.98 6.51
CA LEU A 17 -14.77 25.79 6.76
C LEU A 17 -14.99 25.21 8.16
N GLY A 18 -15.14 26.06 9.18
CA GLY A 18 -15.48 25.64 10.53
C GLY A 18 -16.84 24.96 10.59
N ALA A 19 -17.86 25.55 9.96
CA ALA A 19 -19.19 24.95 9.85
C ALA A 19 -19.14 23.60 9.13
N LEU A 20 -18.41 23.48 8.02
CA LEU A 20 -18.23 22.21 7.31
C LEU A 20 -17.51 21.15 8.16
N ALA A 21 -16.51 21.54 8.96
CA ALA A 21 -15.83 20.63 9.87
C ALA A 21 -16.77 20.12 10.98
N ILE A 22 -17.63 21.00 11.52
CA ILE A 22 -18.66 20.61 12.50
C ILE A 22 -19.69 19.68 11.87
N ILE A 23 -20.15 19.98 10.66
CA ILE A 23 -21.09 19.12 9.91
C ILE A 23 -20.46 17.75 9.66
N ALA A 24 -19.20 17.69 9.21
CA ALA A 24 -18.49 16.43 9.00
C ALA A 24 -18.36 15.62 10.30
N ALA A 25 -18.00 16.29 11.40
CA ALA A 25 -17.92 15.67 12.72
C ALA A 25 -19.29 15.13 13.18
N ALA A 26 -20.39 15.86 12.99
CA ALA A 26 -21.72 15.36 13.34
C ALA A 26 -22.15 14.19 12.44
N LEU A 27 -21.89 14.29 11.13
CA LEU A 27 -22.26 13.26 10.16
C LEU A 27 -21.50 11.96 10.38
N LEU A 28 -20.29 11.95 10.93
CA LEU A 28 -19.57 10.72 11.26
C LEU A 28 -20.36 9.82 12.26
N TRP A 29 -21.33 10.38 13.01
CA TRP A 29 -22.18 9.66 13.96
C TRP A 29 -23.59 9.45 13.42
N ILE A 30 -24.14 10.44 12.70
CA ILE A 30 -25.51 10.39 12.14
C ILE A 30 -25.56 9.54 10.85
N SER A 31 -24.58 9.73 9.97
CA SER A 31 -24.43 9.01 8.71
C SER A 31 -22.94 8.73 8.45
N PRO A 32 -22.37 7.72 9.14
CA PRO A 32 -20.93 7.46 9.13
C PRO A 32 -20.28 7.42 7.74
N PRO A 33 -20.89 6.83 6.69
CA PRO A 33 -20.31 6.85 5.35
C PRO A 33 -20.14 8.27 4.79
N ILE A 34 -21.17 9.12 4.94
CA ILE A 34 -21.16 10.49 4.44
C ILE A 34 -20.19 11.34 5.28
N GLY A 35 -20.22 11.19 6.61
CA GLY A 35 -19.30 11.88 7.50
C GLY A 35 -17.85 11.54 7.23
N PHE A 36 -17.54 10.27 6.97
CA PHE A 36 -16.21 9.81 6.61
C PHE A 36 -15.74 10.41 5.29
N ALA A 37 -16.56 10.32 4.23
CA ALA A 37 -16.24 10.89 2.93
C ALA A 37 -15.99 12.41 2.98
N LEU A 38 -16.85 13.14 3.71
CA LEU A 38 -16.70 14.58 3.89
C LEU A 38 -15.43 14.93 4.69
N THR A 39 -15.14 14.15 5.74
CA THR A 39 -13.92 14.31 6.54
C THR A 39 -12.65 14.11 5.70
N VAL A 40 -12.61 13.06 4.87
CA VAL A 40 -11.50 12.81 3.94
C VAL A 40 -11.34 13.96 2.94
N ALA A 41 -12.44 14.46 2.37
CA ALA A 41 -12.40 15.62 1.48
C ALA A 41 -11.88 16.89 2.18
N LEU A 42 -12.26 17.11 3.43
CA LEU A 42 -11.80 18.24 4.23
C LEU A 42 -10.30 18.17 4.53
N PHE A 43 -9.70 16.99 4.67
CA PHE A 43 -8.23 16.88 4.82
C PHE A 43 -7.46 17.34 3.58
N ALA A 44 -8.07 17.37 2.39
CA ALA A 44 -7.46 17.98 1.21
C ALA A 44 -7.52 19.52 1.21
N VAL A 45 -8.35 20.13 2.06
CA VAL A 45 -8.66 21.57 2.01
C VAL A 45 -8.24 22.31 3.28
N LEU A 46 -8.56 21.77 4.47
CA LEU A 46 -8.36 22.43 5.75
C LEU A 46 -6.88 22.73 6.05
N PRO A 47 -5.95 21.76 5.95
CA PRO A 47 -4.59 21.98 6.42
C PRO A 47 -3.85 23.07 5.61
N PRO A 48 -3.08 23.95 6.27
CA PRO A 48 -2.44 25.11 5.64
C PRO A 48 -1.09 24.77 4.97
N TRP A 49 -1.01 23.63 4.29
CA TRP A 49 0.15 23.20 3.51
C TRP A 49 -0.17 23.08 2.02
N GLY A 50 0.79 22.62 1.22
CA GLY A 50 0.62 22.44 -0.22
C GLY A 50 0.48 23.73 -1.03
N LYS A 51 0.61 23.58 -2.35
CA LYS A 51 0.38 24.65 -3.34
C LYS A 51 -0.85 24.42 -4.21
N SER A 52 -1.32 23.18 -4.29
CA SER A 52 -2.53 22.76 -5.00
C SER A 52 -3.36 21.84 -4.09
N ILE A 53 -4.56 21.48 -4.52
CA ILE A 53 -5.45 20.60 -3.76
C ILE A 53 -4.84 19.19 -3.67
N THR A 54 -4.30 18.67 -4.78
CA THR A 54 -3.64 17.36 -4.78
C THR A 54 -2.41 17.33 -3.87
N GLU A 55 -1.54 18.35 -3.92
CA GLU A 55 -0.38 18.41 -3.01
C GLU A 55 -0.82 18.46 -1.54
N ARG A 56 -1.92 19.14 -1.23
CA ARG A 56 -2.49 19.14 0.13
C ARG A 56 -2.93 17.76 0.56
N ALA A 57 -3.74 17.09 -0.26
CA ALA A 57 -4.22 15.75 0.02
C ALA A 57 -3.07 14.77 0.28
N ILE A 58 -2.03 14.79 -0.58
CA ILE A 58 -0.85 13.94 -0.44
C ILE A 58 -0.12 14.21 0.88
N ILE A 59 0.12 15.47 1.24
CA ILE A 59 0.76 15.82 2.52
C ILE A 59 -0.10 15.36 3.68
N SER A 60 -1.42 15.61 3.64
CA SER A 60 -2.34 15.25 4.71
C SER A 60 -2.41 13.75 4.94
N VAL A 61 -2.56 12.96 3.87
CA VAL A 61 -2.54 11.49 3.96
C VAL A 61 -1.21 11.01 4.54
N THR A 62 -0.08 11.53 4.06
CA THR A 62 1.25 11.17 4.58
C THR A 62 1.38 11.45 6.09
N VAL A 63 0.88 12.61 6.54
CA VAL A 63 0.89 12.98 7.96
C VAL A 63 -0.03 12.06 8.77
N ILE A 64 -1.25 11.79 8.30
CA ILE A 64 -2.20 10.91 8.98
C ILE A 64 -1.63 9.51 9.12
N VAL A 65 -1.07 8.94 8.06
CA VAL A 65 -0.46 7.59 8.10
C VAL A 65 0.71 7.55 9.09
N GLY A 66 1.57 8.57 9.11
CA GLY A 66 2.66 8.64 10.09
C GLY A 66 2.19 8.85 11.53
N LEU A 67 1.10 9.58 11.74
CA LEU A 67 0.48 9.75 13.06
C LEU A 67 -0.16 8.45 13.55
N VAL A 68 -0.83 7.70 12.68
CA VAL A 68 -1.37 6.37 13.02
C VAL A 68 -0.22 5.42 13.39
N ALA A 69 0.87 5.42 12.61
CA ALA A 69 2.05 4.61 12.94
C ALA A 69 2.67 4.95 14.30
N LEU A 70 2.61 6.23 14.69
CA LEU A 70 3.11 6.70 15.98
C LEU A 70 2.17 6.36 17.15
N THR A 71 0.85 6.50 16.93
CA THR A 71 -0.16 6.46 18.01
C THR A 71 -0.79 5.08 18.21
N ILE A 72 -0.83 4.26 17.16
CA ILE A 72 -1.33 2.89 17.18
C ILE A 72 -0.18 1.99 16.70
N PRO A 73 0.88 1.84 17.51
CA PRO A 73 2.02 1.02 17.13
C PRO A 73 1.59 -0.45 17.02
N ARG A 74 2.35 -1.22 16.25
CA ARG A 74 2.12 -2.66 16.06
C ARG A 74 2.09 -3.40 17.40
N GLY A 75 1.13 -4.30 17.58
CA GLY A 75 1.02 -5.12 18.79
C GLY A 75 0.65 -4.31 20.03
N SER A 76 -0.07 -3.20 19.86
CA SER A 76 -0.56 -2.37 20.95
C SER A 76 -2.00 -2.65 21.31
N ASP A 77 -2.33 -2.40 22.57
CA ASP A 77 -3.69 -2.40 23.11
C ASP A 77 -4.46 -1.08 22.85
N VAL A 78 -3.91 -0.19 22.01
CA VAL A 78 -4.60 1.06 21.67
C VAL A 78 -5.90 0.72 20.93
N PRO A 79 -7.07 1.23 21.39
CA PRO A 79 -8.35 0.85 20.82
C PRO A 79 -8.50 1.23 19.33
N VAL A 80 -8.96 0.26 18.54
CA VAL A 80 -9.38 0.38 17.14
C VAL A 80 -10.86 -0.01 17.06
N THR A 81 -11.74 0.91 17.44
CA THR A 81 -13.20 0.71 17.50
C THR A 81 -13.91 1.83 16.75
N GLN A 82 -15.21 1.69 16.46
CA GLN A 82 -16.03 2.77 15.89
C GLN A 82 -15.81 4.11 16.61
N SER A 83 -15.87 4.09 17.95
CA SER A 83 -15.70 5.30 18.76
C SER A 83 -14.29 5.87 18.64
N SER A 84 -13.24 5.06 18.79
CA SER A 84 -11.87 5.58 18.72
C SER A 84 -11.51 6.08 17.31
N ALA A 85 -11.98 5.40 16.26
CA ALA A 85 -11.76 5.81 14.87
C ALA A 85 -12.42 7.16 14.57
N ARG A 86 -13.71 7.32 14.92
CA ARG A 86 -14.45 8.56 14.67
C ARG A 86 -13.93 9.72 15.52
N ILE A 87 -13.67 9.50 16.82
CA ILE A 87 -13.05 10.51 17.70
C ILE A 87 -11.68 10.93 17.14
N GLY A 88 -10.86 9.97 16.72
CA GLY A 88 -9.56 10.24 16.10
C GLY A 88 -9.68 11.15 14.87
N LEU A 89 -10.64 10.88 13.98
CA LEU A 89 -10.93 11.73 12.82
C LEU A 89 -11.38 13.14 13.21
N VAL A 90 -12.25 13.28 14.21
CA VAL A 90 -12.69 14.59 14.72
C VAL A 90 -11.53 15.38 15.31
N MET A 91 -10.69 14.74 16.12
CA MET A 91 -9.51 15.39 16.69
C MET A 91 -8.52 15.83 15.61
N LEU A 92 -8.32 15.01 14.56
CA LEU A 92 -7.52 15.39 13.41
C LEU A 92 -8.13 16.55 12.62
N LEU A 93 -9.46 16.60 12.43
CA LEU A 93 -10.16 17.71 11.80
C LEU A 93 -10.00 19.02 12.59
N ILE A 94 -10.18 18.96 13.91
CA ILE A 94 -9.99 20.11 14.81
C ILE A 94 -8.55 20.60 14.73
N ALA A 95 -7.56 19.69 14.80
CA ALA A 95 -6.16 20.04 14.68
C ALA A 95 -5.84 20.68 13.30
N ALA A 96 -6.36 20.10 12.22
CA ALA A 96 -6.19 20.62 10.86
C ALA A 96 -6.77 22.03 10.71
N PHE A 97 -7.93 22.29 11.29
CA PHE A 97 -8.56 23.61 11.31
C PHE A 97 -7.76 24.58 12.19
N ALA A 98 -7.36 24.17 13.39
CA ALA A 98 -6.56 24.98 14.31
C ALA A 98 -5.23 25.46 13.69
N LEU A 99 -4.57 24.62 12.88
CA LEU A 99 -3.35 24.99 12.17
C LEU A 99 -3.51 26.24 11.28
N ARG A 100 -4.71 26.54 10.80
CA ARG A 100 -4.99 27.71 9.95
C ARG A 100 -4.84 29.03 10.72
N PHE A 101 -4.99 29.01 12.05
CA PHE A 101 -4.85 30.18 12.91
C PHE A 101 -3.40 30.45 13.32
N VAL A 102 -2.47 29.52 13.06
CA VAL A 102 -1.05 29.72 13.33
C VAL A 102 -0.51 30.87 12.46
N PRO A 103 -0.04 31.99 13.05
CA PRO A 103 0.31 33.20 12.28
C PRO A 103 1.35 32.96 11.17
N LYS A 104 2.31 32.07 11.43
CA LYS A 104 3.37 31.69 10.47
C LYS A 104 2.85 30.89 9.27
N LEU A 105 1.64 30.32 9.35
CA LEU A 105 1.00 29.51 8.30
C LEU A 105 -0.09 30.27 7.54
N LYS A 106 -0.49 31.47 7.97
CA LYS A 106 -1.58 32.27 7.35
C LYS A 106 -1.45 32.45 5.84
N LYS A 107 -0.23 32.70 5.32
CA LYS A 107 0.02 32.83 3.87
C LYS A 107 -0.31 31.57 3.08
N SER A 108 -0.41 30.44 3.75
CA SER A 108 -0.69 29.13 3.18
C SER A 108 -2.01 28.54 3.65
N ALA A 109 -2.77 29.26 4.49
CA ALA A 109 -4.11 28.85 4.88
C ALA A 109 -5.12 29.07 3.72
N ALA A 110 -4.88 30.04 2.84
CA ALA A 110 -5.71 30.28 1.65
C ALA A 110 -5.90 28.99 0.83
N ILE A 111 -7.15 28.68 0.47
CA ILE A 111 -7.50 27.52 -0.34
C ILE A 111 -6.99 27.75 -1.78
N PRO A 112 -6.17 26.85 -2.34
CA PRO A 112 -5.74 26.94 -3.73
C PRO A 112 -6.94 26.80 -4.68
N LYS A 113 -6.96 27.56 -5.77
CA LYS A 113 -7.92 27.32 -6.85
C LYS A 113 -7.64 25.95 -7.48
N PRO A 114 -8.66 25.09 -7.68
CA PRO A 114 -8.50 23.85 -8.42
C PRO A 114 -7.87 24.14 -9.78
N ASN A 115 -6.91 23.32 -10.20
CA ASN A 115 -6.31 23.42 -11.52
C ASN A 115 -6.48 22.12 -12.31
N ALA A 116 -6.22 22.15 -13.61
CA ALA A 116 -6.41 20.99 -14.49
C ALA A 116 -5.53 19.77 -14.10
N THR A 117 -4.38 19.97 -13.45
CA THR A 117 -3.59 18.85 -12.89
C THR A 117 -4.32 18.20 -11.73
N ASP A 118 -4.96 18.98 -10.84
CA ASP A 118 -5.73 18.41 -9.72
C ASP A 118 -6.89 17.56 -10.25
N PHE A 119 -7.61 18.02 -11.29
CA PHE A 119 -8.67 17.26 -11.94
C PHE A 119 -8.16 15.99 -12.64
N ALA A 120 -7.03 16.07 -13.36
CA ALA A 120 -6.46 14.91 -14.04
C ALA A 120 -6.04 13.81 -13.06
N ILE A 121 -5.44 14.17 -11.92
CA ILE A 121 -5.07 13.21 -10.88
C ILE A 121 -6.32 12.62 -10.20
N ALA A 122 -7.32 13.45 -9.89
CA ALA A 122 -8.58 12.97 -9.30
C ALA A 122 -9.32 12.01 -10.24
N ALA A 123 -9.38 12.33 -11.54
CA ALA A 123 -9.96 11.47 -12.56
C ALA A 123 -9.19 10.14 -12.68
N LEU A 124 -7.85 10.18 -12.69
CA LEU A 124 -7.02 8.98 -12.70
C LEU A 124 -7.31 8.08 -11.50
N ILE A 125 -7.35 8.65 -10.29
CA ILE A 125 -7.68 7.90 -9.07
C ILE A 125 -9.07 7.25 -9.20
N GLY A 126 -10.08 8.00 -9.62
CA GLY A 126 -11.44 7.49 -9.80
C GLY A 126 -11.52 6.34 -10.81
N VAL A 127 -10.86 6.48 -11.97
CA VAL A 127 -10.80 5.42 -12.99
C VAL A 127 -10.13 4.17 -12.46
N ILE A 128 -9.00 4.30 -11.73
CA ILE A 128 -8.31 3.15 -11.15
C ILE A 128 -9.20 2.44 -10.13
N VAL A 129 -9.85 3.17 -9.21
CA VAL A 129 -10.73 2.56 -8.20
C VAL A 129 -11.85 1.78 -8.89
N VAL A 130 -12.54 2.40 -9.85
CA VAL A 130 -13.63 1.75 -10.59
C VAL A 130 -13.13 0.52 -11.35
N TRP A 131 -11.98 0.62 -12.03
CA TRP A 131 -11.37 -0.51 -12.72
C TRP A 131 -11.11 -1.67 -11.76
N LEU A 132 -10.36 -1.43 -10.68
CA LEU A 132 -9.88 -2.49 -9.78
C LEU A 132 -11.05 -3.19 -9.06
N VAL A 133 -12.09 -2.45 -8.68
CA VAL A 133 -13.27 -3.00 -7.99
C VAL A 133 -14.28 -3.63 -8.96
N SER A 134 -14.22 -3.31 -10.27
CA SER A 134 -15.24 -3.73 -11.24
C SER A 134 -15.52 -5.23 -11.24
N ALA A 135 -14.48 -6.07 -11.16
CA ALA A 135 -14.61 -7.53 -11.12
C ALA A 135 -15.37 -8.04 -9.89
N TYR A 136 -15.33 -7.31 -8.78
CA TYR A 136 -16.00 -7.69 -7.53
C TYR A 136 -17.39 -7.06 -7.39
N ARG A 137 -17.80 -6.18 -8.31
CA ARG A 137 -19.09 -5.50 -8.23
C ARG A 137 -20.23 -6.49 -8.45
N GLY A 138 -21.06 -6.70 -7.43
CA GLY A 138 -22.13 -7.70 -7.46
C GLY A 138 -21.64 -9.13 -7.18
N ALA A 139 -20.34 -9.33 -6.96
CA ALA A 139 -19.83 -10.60 -6.48
C ALA A 139 -20.27 -10.83 -5.04
N GLY A 140 -20.84 -12.00 -4.76
CA GLY A 140 -21.04 -12.46 -3.38
C GLY A 140 -19.72 -12.84 -2.70
N PRO A 141 -19.76 -13.28 -1.43
CA PRO A 141 -18.59 -13.74 -0.70
C PRO A 141 -17.80 -14.83 -1.43
N TYR A 142 -18.48 -15.78 -2.09
CA TYR A 142 -17.83 -16.88 -2.83
C TYR A 142 -16.94 -16.36 -3.96
N GLY A 143 -17.47 -15.48 -4.80
CA GLY A 143 -16.70 -14.88 -5.89
C GLY A 143 -15.58 -13.99 -5.37
N THR A 144 -15.80 -13.28 -4.25
CA THR A 144 -14.79 -12.40 -3.66
C THR A 144 -13.59 -13.19 -3.12
N VAL A 145 -13.84 -14.24 -2.32
CA VAL A 145 -12.77 -15.13 -1.83
C VAL A 145 -12.04 -15.78 -3.00
N SER A 146 -12.77 -16.28 -3.99
CA SER A 146 -12.15 -16.93 -5.15
C SER A 146 -11.25 -15.98 -5.95
N GLY A 147 -11.74 -14.76 -6.21
CA GLY A 147 -10.96 -13.70 -6.82
C GLY A 147 -9.65 -13.45 -6.07
N LEU A 148 -9.72 -13.22 -4.76
CA LEU A 148 -8.54 -12.98 -3.92
C LEU A 148 -7.59 -14.19 -3.85
N PHE A 149 -8.14 -15.40 -3.81
CA PHE A 149 -7.40 -16.66 -3.74
C PHE A 149 -6.53 -16.88 -4.99
N PHE A 150 -7.12 -16.77 -6.19
CA PHE A 150 -6.40 -17.07 -7.43
C PHE A 150 -5.50 -15.93 -7.90
N THR A 151 -5.78 -14.69 -7.51
CA THR A 151 -4.98 -13.54 -7.97
C THR A 151 -3.71 -13.33 -7.16
N GLY A 152 -3.63 -13.83 -5.92
CA GLY A 152 -2.44 -13.63 -5.10
C GLY A 152 -2.47 -14.34 -3.75
N TRP A 153 -1.39 -15.03 -3.41
CA TRP A 153 -1.25 -15.70 -2.11
C TRP A 153 -1.13 -14.70 -0.93
N ASP A 154 -0.57 -13.50 -1.16
CA ASP A 154 -0.39 -12.49 -0.09
C ASP A 154 -1.74 -11.84 0.32
N ASN A 155 -2.81 -12.01 -0.48
CA ASN A 155 -4.15 -11.54 -0.11
C ASN A 155 -4.65 -12.17 1.18
N GLN A 156 -4.41 -13.46 1.38
CA GLN A 156 -4.77 -14.15 2.63
C GLN A 156 -3.97 -13.58 3.80
N GLY A 157 -2.65 -13.46 3.61
CA GLY A 157 -1.72 -12.94 4.61
C GLY A 157 -2.04 -11.51 5.03
N HIS A 158 -2.61 -10.71 4.13
CA HIS A 158 -3.05 -9.34 4.39
C HIS A 158 -4.48 -9.22 4.91
N PHE A 159 -5.39 -10.12 4.51
CA PHE A 159 -6.74 -10.12 5.06
C PHE A 159 -6.75 -10.46 6.55
N VAL A 160 -5.90 -11.39 6.99
CA VAL A 160 -5.79 -11.83 8.40
C VAL A 160 -5.54 -10.68 9.38
N PRO A 161 -4.47 -9.87 9.25
CA PRO A 161 -4.20 -8.78 10.18
C PRO A 161 -5.28 -7.69 10.11
N PHE A 162 -5.95 -7.51 8.97
CA PHE A 162 -7.09 -6.60 8.85
C PHE A 162 -8.29 -7.11 9.65
N ALA A 163 -8.74 -8.34 9.38
CA ALA A 163 -9.87 -8.96 10.05
C ALA A 163 -9.62 -9.08 11.56
N ASN A 164 -8.43 -9.52 11.98
CA ASN A 164 -8.08 -9.64 13.40
C ASN A 164 -8.07 -8.27 14.10
N THR A 165 -7.49 -7.24 13.49
CA THR A 165 -7.48 -5.90 14.09
C THR A 165 -8.88 -5.33 14.22
N TYR A 166 -9.71 -5.52 13.18
CA TYR A 166 -11.10 -5.10 13.20
C TYR A 166 -11.86 -5.84 14.30
N GLU A 167 -11.93 -7.17 14.26
CA GLU A 167 -12.72 -8.00 15.17
C GLU A 167 -12.34 -7.81 16.64
N VAL A 168 -11.04 -7.89 16.96
CA VAL A 168 -10.52 -7.74 18.31
C VAL A 168 -10.58 -6.28 18.80
N GLY A 169 -10.59 -5.32 17.88
CA GLY A 169 -10.64 -3.89 18.18
C GLY A 169 -9.32 -3.31 18.70
N LYS A 170 -8.20 -3.96 18.37
CA LYS A 170 -6.83 -3.52 18.69
C LYS A 170 -5.80 -4.27 17.83
N THR A 171 -4.55 -3.82 17.84
CA THR A 171 -3.49 -4.43 17.02
C THR A 171 -2.75 -5.57 17.72
N ALA A 172 -3.02 -5.84 19.00
CA ALA A 172 -2.58 -7.04 19.73
C ALA A 172 -3.72 -8.06 19.79
N TRP A 173 -3.56 -9.23 19.17
CA TRP A 173 -4.64 -10.21 19.04
C TRP A 173 -4.43 -11.39 19.99
N PRO A 174 -5.39 -11.71 20.87
CA PRO A 174 -5.36 -12.94 21.63
C PRO A 174 -5.70 -14.13 20.73
N THR A 175 -5.03 -15.26 20.93
CA THR A 175 -5.37 -16.55 20.30
C THR A 175 -6.16 -17.42 21.28
N LEU A 176 -6.83 -18.46 20.77
CA LEU A 176 -7.57 -19.43 21.59
C LEU A 176 -6.69 -20.14 22.62
N ASP A 177 -5.43 -20.43 22.25
CA ASP A 177 -4.44 -21.09 23.10
C ASP A 177 -3.62 -20.11 23.97
N GLY A 178 -3.92 -18.81 23.94
CA GLY A 178 -3.22 -17.78 24.71
C GLY A 178 -1.79 -17.46 24.23
N SER A 179 -1.33 -18.10 23.15
CA SER A 179 -0.04 -17.84 22.53
C SER A 179 -0.04 -16.59 21.62
N VAL A 180 1.07 -16.33 20.94
CA VAL A 180 1.14 -15.18 20.02
C VAL A 180 0.42 -15.49 18.72
N GLY A 181 -0.51 -14.62 18.34
CA GLY A 181 -1.19 -14.65 17.06
C GLY A 181 -0.24 -14.82 15.89
N TRP A 182 -0.60 -15.70 14.96
CA TRP A 182 0.10 -15.78 13.70
C TRP A 182 -0.01 -14.44 12.95
N ASN A 183 1.08 -14.06 12.28
CA ASN A 183 1.20 -12.79 11.56
C ASN A 183 1.15 -11.52 12.43
N GLN A 184 1.15 -11.64 13.76
CA GLN A 184 1.23 -10.51 14.71
C GLN A 184 2.48 -9.64 14.48
N TRP A 185 3.52 -10.24 13.91
CA TRP A 185 4.81 -9.61 13.58
C TRP A 185 4.83 -8.96 12.19
N TYR A 186 3.85 -9.23 11.35
CA TYR A 186 3.79 -8.75 9.96
C TYR A 186 3.55 -7.24 9.91
N PRO A 187 4.10 -6.49 8.94
CA PRO A 187 3.83 -5.06 8.81
C PRO A 187 2.34 -4.77 8.61
N SER A 188 1.69 -4.25 9.65
CA SER A 188 0.23 -4.12 9.72
C SER A 188 -0.29 -2.69 9.58
N LEU A 189 0.56 -1.68 9.35
CA LEU A 189 0.07 -0.29 9.34
C LEU A 189 -1.06 -0.06 8.33
N HIS A 190 -0.95 -0.63 7.14
CA HIS A 190 -2.00 -0.55 6.12
C HIS A 190 -3.30 -1.24 6.55
N THR A 191 -3.24 -2.42 7.18
CA THR A 191 -4.43 -3.11 7.68
C THR A 191 -5.04 -2.44 8.90
N THR A 192 -4.24 -1.81 9.77
CA THR A 192 -4.71 -0.93 10.84
C THR A 192 -5.48 0.27 10.26
N LEU A 193 -4.96 0.89 9.20
CA LEU A 193 -5.68 1.96 8.49
C LEU A 193 -6.99 1.45 7.89
N PHE A 194 -7.01 0.24 7.33
CA PHE A 194 -8.22 -0.34 6.74
C PHE A 194 -9.26 -0.63 7.83
N ALA A 195 -8.85 -1.14 8.99
CA ALA A 195 -9.72 -1.34 10.15
C ALA A 195 -10.30 0.00 10.62
N LEU A 196 -9.48 1.03 10.81
CA LEU A 196 -9.94 2.37 11.20
C LEU A 196 -10.91 2.99 10.17
N MET A 197 -10.62 2.86 8.86
CA MET A 197 -11.52 3.35 7.81
C MET A 197 -12.85 2.61 7.81
N THR A 198 -12.83 1.29 8.02
CA THR A 198 -14.05 0.46 8.10
C THR A 198 -14.88 0.83 9.33
N GLU A 199 -14.24 0.92 10.51
CA GLU A 199 -14.86 1.34 11.77
C GLU A 199 -15.45 2.76 11.70
N ALA A 200 -14.76 3.69 11.02
CA ALA A 200 -15.24 5.07 10.87
C ALA A 200 -16.41 5.21 9.89
N SER A 201 -16.48 4.36 8.86
CA SER A 201 -17.43 4.51 7.75
C SER A 201 -18.71 3.69 7.91
N HIS A 202 -18.73 2.65 8.75
CA HIS A 202 -19.89 1.77 8.89
C HIS A 202 -20.71 2.10 10.14
N ALA A 203 -22.03 1.95 10.03
CA ALA A 203 -22.96 2.15 11.15
C ALA A 203 -22.98 0.93 12.09
N ALA A 204 -23.08 -0.27 11.54
CA ALA A 204 -23.00 -1.54 12.27
C ALA A 204 -21.62 -2.18 12.08
N ARG A 205 -21.19 -2.98 13.05
CA ARG A 205 -19.99 -3.82 12.88
C ARG A 205 -20.31 -4.97 11.93
N LEU A 206 -19.31 -5.30 11.12
CA LEU A 206 -19.35 -6.36 10.13
C LEU A 206 -18.74 -7.63 10.72
N ASP A 207 -19.25 -8.79 10.34
CA ASP A 207 -18.54 -10.05 10.61
C ASP A 207 -17.37 -10.25 9.63
N ARG A 208 -16.51 -11.23 9.92
CA ARG A 208 -15.34 -11.56 9.09
C ARG A 208 -15.66 -11.77 7.61
N ILE A 209 -16.79 -12.38 7.27
CA ILE A 209 -17.15 -12.64 5.86
C ILE A 209 -17.58 -11.32 5.20
N GLN A 210 -18.34 -10.48 5.91
CA GLN A 210 -18.74 -9.16 5.45
C GLN A 210 -17.55 -8.20 5.27
N LEU A 211 -16.43 -8.41 6.00
CA LEU A 211 -15.19 -7.65 5.84
C LEU A 211 -14.48 -7.84 4.49
N LEU A 212 -14.82 -8.87 3.71
CA LEU A 212 -14.25 -9.10 2.38
C LEU A 212 -14.47 -7.91 1.42
N SER A 213 -15.65 -7.29 1.47
CA SER A 213 -15.96 -6.15 0.60
C SER A 213 -15.18 -4.88 1.00
N PRO A 214 -15.18 -4.44 2.27
CA PRO A 214 -14.29 -3.36 2.73
C PRO A 214 -12.81 -3.64 2.45
N TYR A 215 -12.35 -4.88 2.55
CA TYR A 215 -10.96 -5.24 2.25
C TYR A 215 -10.60 -4.91 0.79
N VAL A 216 -11.38 -5.40 -0.18
CA VAL A 216 -11.18 -5.11 -1.61
C VAL A 216 -11.26 -3.62 -1.91
N GLN A 217 -12.25 -2.93 -1.34
CA GLN A 217 -12.44 -1.48 -1.54
C GLN A 217 -11.25 -0.68 -1.00
N ASN A 218 -10.83 -0.97 0.23
CA ASN A 218 -9.71 -0.27 0.87
C ASN A 218 -8.40 -0.53 0.12
N MET A 219 -8.15 -1.77 -0.32
CA MET A 219 -7.01 -2.08 -1.18
C MET A 219 -7.03 -1.26 -2.47
N ALA A 220 -8.15 -1.23 -3.18
CA ALA A 220 -8.28 -0.52 -4.45
C ALA A 220 -8.10 1.00 -4.28
N VAL A 221 -8.72 1.58 -3.25
CA VAL A 221 -8.59 3.01 -2.92
C VAL A 221 -7.16 3.34 -2.54
N SER A 222 -6.51 2.57 -1.66
CA SER A 222 -5.13 2.82 -1.27
C SER A 222 -4.16 2.68 -2.44
N PHE A 223 -4.33 1.66 -3.28
CA PHE A 223 -3.53 1.49 -4.49
C PHE A 223 -3.71 2.68 -5.45
N ALA A 224 -4.96 3.09 -5.71
CA ALA A 224 -5.26 4.22 -6.59
C ALA A 224 -4.68 5.54 -6.06
N LEU A 225 -4.80 5.80 -4.76
CA LEU A 225 -4.19 6.97 -4.10
C LEU A 225 -2.67 6.96 -4.24
N CYS A 226 -2.04 5.79 -4.14
CA CYS A 226 -0.61 5.65 -4.33
C CYS A 226 -0.18 6.00 -5.77
N ILE A 227 -0.87 5.42 -6.77
CA ILE A 227 -0.63 5.73 -8.18
C ILE A 227 -0.88 7.22 -8.48
N GLY A 228 -1.94 7.80 -7.93
CA GLY A 228 -2.22 9.23 -8.06
C GLY A 228 -1.13 10.13 -7.47
N ALA A 229 -0.57 9.75 -6.31
CA ALA A 229 0.54 10.48 -5.70
C ALA A 229 1.83 10.39 -6.52
N LEU A 230 2.16 9.22 -7.06
CA LEU A 230 3.33 9.03 -7.93
C LEU A 230 3.17 9.77 -9.28
N ALA A 231 1.97 9.75 -9.87
CA ALA A 231 1.64 10.54 -11.06
C ALA A 231 1.76 12.05 -10.81
N TRP A 232 1.35 12.51 -9.62
CA TRP A 232 1.55 13.89 -9.20
C TRP A 232 3.04 14.24 -9.07
N ILE A 233 3.87 13.35 -8.50
CA ILE A 233 5.33 13.54 -8.46
C ILE A 233 5.89 13.67 -9.88
N ALA A 234 5.48 12.79 -10.80
CA ALA A 234 5.92 12.85 -12.19
C ALA A 234 5.62 14.23 -12.81
N SER A 235 4.40 14.72 -12.62
CA SER A 235 3.93 16.03 -13.09
C SER A 235 4.73 17.21 -12.50
N ASP A 236 4.92 17.28 -11.17
CA ASP A 236 5.68 18.38 -10.53
C ASP A 236 7.18 18.27 -10.87
N LEU A 237 7.72 17.05 -10.95
CA LEU A 237 9.11 16.81 -11.32
C LEU A 237 9.41 17.24 -12.75
N THR A 238 8.53 16.95 -13.71
CA THR A 238 8.62 17.45 -15.09
C THR A 238 8.79 18.96 -15.14
N LYS A 239 7.98 19.71 -14.37
CA LYS A 239 8.07 21.19 -14.32
C LYS A 239 9.46 21.63 -13.86
N ARG A 240 10.01 20.97 -12.84
CA ARG A 240 11.31 21.31 -12.24
C ARG A 240 12.48 20.96 -13.15
N ILE A 241 12.46 19.79 -13.77
CA ILE A 241 13.49 19.38 -14.73
C ILE A 241 13.46 20.32 -15.94
N ALA A 242 12.28 20.60 -16.49
CA ALA A 242 12.14 21.55 -17.61
C ALA A 242 12.66 22.96 -17.27
N GLN A 243 12.49 23.42 -16.02
CA GLN A 243 13.05 24.68 -15.56
C GLN A 243 14.58 24.65 -15.44
N ALA A 244 15.16 23.54 -14.95
CA ALA A 244 16.61 23.38 -14.80
C ALA A 244 17.34 23.22 -16.15
N ILE A 245 16.66 22.73 -17.18
CA ILE A 245 17.21 22.59 -18.54
C ILE A 245 17.30 23.95 -19.26
N ARG A 246 16.62 25.00 -18.80
CA ARG A 246 16.62 26.32 -19.43
C ARG A 246 18.07 26.87 -19.60
N PRO A 247 18.50 27.27 -20.81
CA PRO A 247 19.80 27.93 -21.03
C PRO A 247 19.88 29.26 -20.27
N GLU A 248 21.06 29.60 -19.77
CA GLU A 248 21.29 30.86 -19.03
C GLU A 248 21.15 32.11 -19.93
N ASP A 249 21.42 32.00 -21.24
CA ASP A 249 21.54 33.15 -22.18
C ASP A 249 20.40 33.31 -23.22
N SER A 250 19.13 33.12 -22.85
CA SER A 250 18.07 32.99 -23.86
C SER A 250 17.30 34.29 -24.18
N GLU A 251 17.47 34.79 -25.41
CA GLU A 251 16.58 35.72 -26.15
C GLU A 251 15.09 35.35 -26.09
N THR A 252 14.23 36.32 -26.44
CA THR A 252 12.76 36.31 -26.39
C THR A 252 12.08 35.07 -27.00
N ASN A 253 12.60 34.50 -28.10
CA ASN A 253 12.01 33.33 -28.77
C ASN A 253 12.13 32.02 -27.97
N HIS A 254 13.18 31.87 -27.15
CA HIS A 254 13.37 30.68 -26.31
C HIS A 254 12.46 30.69 -25.08
N LYS A 255 12.12 31.86 -24.52
CA LYS A 255 11.19 31.98 -23.38
C LYS A 255 9.82 31.34 -23.68
N SER A 256 9.33 31.45 -24.91
CA SER A 256 8.06 30.85 -25.37
C SER A 256 8.09 29.31 -25.36
N LYS A 257 9.18 28.69 -25.83
CA LYS A 257 9.35 27.22 -25.87
C LYS A 257 9.38 26.61 -24.46
N TYR A 258 10.15 27.17 -23.52
CA TYR A 258 10.24 26.67 -22.15
C TYR A 258 8.96 26.91 -21.33
N ALA A 259 8.27 28.02 -21.58
CA ALA A 259 6.95 28.27 -21.01
C ALA A 259 5.92 27.24 -21.51
N THR A 260 6.04 26.77 -22.75
CA THR A 260 5.18 25.69 -23.28
C THR A 260 5.52 24.35 -22.63
N LEU A 261 6.81 23.98 -22.54
CA LEU A 261 7.27 22.74 -21.89
C LEU A 261 6.74 22.62 -20.46
N THR A 262 6.84 23.68 -19.66
CA THR A 262 6.39 23.69 -18.26
C THR A 262 4.86 23.67 -18.09
N LYS A 263 4.09 23.99 -19.14
CA LYS A 263 2.63 23.92 -19.14
C LYS A 263 2.09 22.59 -19.67
N VAL A 264 2.71 22.06 -20.73
CA VAL A 264 2.19 20.92 -21.49
C VAL A 264 2.74 19.58 -20.99
N ALA A 265 4.06 19.47 -20.84
CA ALA A 265 4.72 18.23 -20.45
C ALA A 265 4.18 17.60 -19.15
N PRO A 266 3.74 18.36 -18.13
CA PRO A 266 3.21 17.76 -16.90
C PRO A 266 1.95 16.89 -17.12
N PHE A 267 1.11 17.19 -18.12
CA PHE A 267 -0.04 16.35 -18.47
C PHE A 267 0.39 15.07 -19.17
N ALA A 268 1.33 15.18 -20.11
CA ALA A 268 1.93 14.02 -20.78
C ALA A 268 2.64 13.09 -19.78
N ALA A 269 3.24 13.64 -18.71
CA ALA A 269 3.87 12.86 -17.65
C ALA A 269 2.85 12.06 -16.84
N ILE A 270 1.68 12.64 -16.53
CA ILE A 270 0.59 11.93 -15.86
C ILE A 270 0.11 10.77 -16.73
N ALA A 271 -0.11 11.00 -18.03
CA ALA A 271 -0.58 9.97 -18.94
C ALA A 271 0.45 8.84 -19.15
N ALA A 272 1.73 9.18 -19.35
CA ALA A 272 2.80 8.19 -19.47
C ALA A 272 2.93 7.33 -18.20
N PHE A 273 2.86 7.97 -17.02
CA PHE A 273 2.88 7.25 -15.75
C PHE A 273 1.63 6.39 -15.55
N ALA A 274 0.45 6.92 -15.86
CA ALA A 274 -0.82 6.20 -15.76
C ALA A 274 -0.81 4.93 -16.63
N LEU A 275 -0.27 5.02 -17.86
CA LEU A 275 -0.13 3.87 -18.73
C LEU A 275 0.79 2.79 -18.11
N PHE A 276 1.94 3.20 -17.59
CA PHE A 276 2.84 2.29 -16.86
C PHE A 276 2.13 1.64 -15.65
N ALA A 277 1.37 2.40 -14.88
CA ALA A 277 0.69 1.89 -13.68
C ALA A 277 -0.49 0.95 -13.99
N LEU A 278 -1.28 1.25 -15.02
CA LEU A 278 -2.50 0.53 -15.35
C LEU A 278 -2.28 -0.68 -16.27
N VAL A 279 -1.47 -0.51 -17.31
CA VAL A 279 -1.26 -1.52 -18.35
C VAL A 279 0.07 -2.25 -18.14
N GLY A 280 1.02 -1.60 -17.47
CA GLY A 280 2.27 -2.22 -17.07
C GLY A 280 2.14 -3.08 -15.81
N THR A 281 3.31 -3.44 -15.27
CA THR A 281 3.47 -4.43 -14.19
C THR A 281 2.93 -4.03 -12.80
N PRO A 282 2.70 -2.74 -12.44
CA PRO A 282 2.13 -2.41 -11.13
C PRO A 282 0.73 -2.97 -10.88
N ALA A 283 -0.11 -3.15 -11.90
CA ALA A 283 -1.45 -3.73 -11.72
C ALA A 283 -1.42 -5.19 -11.24
N GLU A 284 -0.38 -5.95 -11.56
CA GLU A 284 -0.17 -7.29 -11.02
C GLU A 284 0.14 -7.24 -9.51
N LEU A 285 0.82 -6.19 -9.02
CA LEU A 285 1.10 -6.05 -7.58
C LEU A 285 -0.20 -5.92 -6.79
N PHE A 286 -1.21 -5.26 -7.35
CA PHE A 286 -2.54 -5.20 -6.74
C PHE A 286 -3.17 -6.60 -6.65
N ASN A 287 -3.18 -7.36 -7.76
CA ASN A 287 -3.71 -8.72 -7.80
C ASN A 287 -3.07 -9.64 -6.76
N ALA A 288 -1.76 -9.52 -6.65
CA ALA A 288 -0.93 -10.33 -5.78
C ALA A 288 -1.11 -10.02 -4.28
N GLY A 289 -1.73 -8.88 -3.94
CA GLY A 289 -1.91 -8.43 -2.55
C GLY A 289 -0.88 -7.43 -2.04
N PHE A 290 0.10 -6.99 -2.86
CA PHE A 290 1.23 -6.13 -2.44
C PHE A 290 0.89 -4.63 -2.25
N THR A 291 -0.33 -4.31 -1.81
CA THR A 291 -0.76 -2.92 -1.59
C THR A 291 0.03 -2.24 -0.49
N ASN A 292 0.42 -2.97 0.57
CA ASN A 292 1.31 -2.49 1.63
C ASN A 292 2.66 -1.98 1.07
N PHE A 293 3.24 -2.72 0.14
CA PHE A 293 4.52 -2.45 -0.48
C PHE A 293 4.43 -1.23 -1.38
N VAL A 294 3.40 -1.15 -2.23
CA VAL A 294 3.14 0.02 -3.08
C VAL A 294 2.92 1.27 -2.23
N MET A 295 2.24 1.14 -1.08
CA MET A 295 2.06 2.25 -0.15
C MET A 295 3.37 2.67 0.53
N ALA A 296 4.21 1.71 0.95
CA ALA A 296 5.53 2.00 1.51
C ALA A 296 6.42 2.77 0.52
N VAL A 297 6.51 2.27 -0.71
CA VAL A 297 7.25 2.91 -1.81
C VAL A 297 6.69 4.32 -2.08
N THR A 298 5.36 4.47 -2.13
CA THR A 298 4.78 5.78 -2.41
C THR A 298 5.06 6.79 -1.30
N ILE A 299 4.96 6.39 -0.03
CA ILE A 299 5.28 7.26 1.11
C ILE A 299 6.74 7.68 1.04
N VAL A 300 7.68 6.75 0.79
CA VAL A 300 9.09 7.09 0.59
C VAL A 300 9.25 8.10 -0.55
N ALA A 301 8.66 7.85 -1.72
CA ALA A 301 8.77 8.73 -2.87
C ALA A 301 8.22 10.14 -2.57
N VAL A 302 7.05 10.23 -1.94
CA VAL A 302 6.40 11.49 -1.56
C VAL A 302 7.25 12.25 -0.54
N VAL A 303 7.69 11.59 0.52
CA VAL A 303 8.47 12.19 1.61
C VAL A 303 9.84 12.64 1.08
N ALA A 304 10.50 11.79 0.31
CA ALA A 304 11.78 12.10 -0.29
C ALA A 304 11.66 13.28 -1.25
N TYR A 305 10.67 13.27 -2.13
CA TYR A 305 10.42 14.35 -3.08
C TYR A 305 10.09 15.67 -2.38
N LEU A 306 9.08 15.69 -1.51
CA LEU A 306 8.66 16.90 -0.78
C LEU A 306 9.76 17.42 0.16
N GLY A 307 10.53 16.52 0.77
CA GLY A 307 11.62 16.83 1.68
C GLY A 307 12.87 17.38 0.98
N SER A 308 13.06 17.11 -0.32
CA SER A 308 14.30 17.48 -1.02
C SER A 308 14.13 18.39 -2.24
N ARG A 309 12.93 18.52 -2.84
CA ARG A 309 12.68 19.30 -4.08
C ARG A 309 13.06 20.78 -4.04
N SER A 310 13.29 21.33 -2.85
CA SER A 310 13.96 22.63 -2.62
C SER A 310 14.27 22.80 -1.13
N LEU A 311 15.28 23.60 -0.79
CA LEU A 311 15.58 23.97 0.61
C LEU A 311 14.38 24.62 1.33
N LYS A 312 13.54 25.36 0.60
CA LYS A 312 12.30 25.95 1.16
C LYS A 312 11.28 24.87 1.54
N SER A 313 11.13 23.84 0.72
CA SER A 313 10.24 22.70 1.00
C SER A 313 10.76 21.90 2.20
N ALA A 314 12.06 21.58 2.21
CA ALA A 314 12.74 20.89 3.29
C ALA A 314 12.52 21.57 4.65
N LYS A 315 12.77 22.89 4.71
CA LYS A 315 12.58 23.71 5.92
C LYS A 315 11.12 23.84 6.35
N ARG A 316 10.16 23.79 5.41
CA ARG A 316 8.75 24.10 5.71
C ARG A 316 7.95 22.87 6.12
N ILE A 317 8.09 21.79 5.37
CA ILE A 317 7.33 20.55 5.56
C ILE A 317 8.24 19.33 5.76
N GLY A 318 9.44 19.33 5.20
CA GLY A 318 10.36 18.18 5.28
C GLY A 318 10.74 17.82 6.72
N TRP A 319 10.94 18.81 7.60
CA TRP A 319 11.24 18.57 9.03
C TRP A 319 10.17 17.72 9.75
N LEU A 320 8.92 17.80 9.32
CA LEU A 320 7.81 17.02 9.88
C LEU A 320 7.60 15.72 9.11
N LEU A 321 7.62 15.80 7.77
CA LEU A 321 7.33 14.66 6.90
C LEU A 321 8.40 13.56 6.94
N VAL A 322 9.68 13.92 7.10
CA VAL A 322 10.77 12.92 7.17
C VAL A 322 10.58 11.97 8.36
N PRO A 323 10.48 12.43 9.63
CA PRO A 323 10.31 11.50 10.75
C PRO A 323 8.98 10.73 10.69
N LEU A 324 7.85 11.40 10.39
CA LEU A 324 6.54 10.73 10.31
C LEU A 324 6.48 9.71 9.16
N GLY A 325 7.01 10.08 8.00
CA GLY A 325 7.12 9.20 6.84
C GLY A 325 8.02 8.00 7.12
N SER A 326 9.11 8.19 7.85
CA SER A 326 9.97 7.08 8.27
C SER A 326 9.25 6.12 9.20
N LEU A 327 8.48 6.60 10.19
CA LEU A 327 7.66 5.74 11.05
C LEU A 327 6.61 4.95 10.27
N ALA A 328 5.94 5.61 9.32
CA ALA A 328 5.00 4.95 8.44
C ALA A 328 5.66 3.83 7.63
N VAL A 329 6.81 4.09 7.02
CA VAL A 329 7.54 3.12 6.20
C VAL A 329 8.07 1.98 7.06
N ILE A 330 8.52 2.24 8.30
CA ILE A 330 8.90 1.21 9.26
C ILE A 330 7.74 0.24 9.53
N GLY A 331 6.52 0.75 9.70
CA GLY A 331 5.29 -0.03 9.88
C GLY A 331 4.75 -0.72 8.61
N LEU A 332 5.35 -0.49 7.44
CA LEU A 332 4.94 -1.08 6.16
C LEU A 332 6.01 -2.00 5.56
N TRP A 333 7.23 -1.49 5.38
CA TRP A 333 8.39 -2.27 5.00
C TRP A 333 9.69 -1.57 5.44
N THR A 334 10.24 -2.01 6.57
CA THR A 334 11.33 -1.35 7.30
C THR A 334 12.55 -0.96 6.45
N PRO A 335 13.10 -1.81 5.57
CA PRO A 335 14.30 -1.47 4.80
C PRO A 335 14.16 -0.24 3.90
N LEU A 336 12.94 0.10 3.48
CA LEU A 336 12.71 1.25 2.60
C LEU A 336 12.94 2.60 3.27
N VAL A 337 13.05 2.66 4.60
CA VAL A 337 13.35 3.91 5.30
C VAL A 337 14.66 4.54 4.81
N LEU A 338 15.60 3.73 4.29
CA LEU A 338 16.82 4.19 3.65
C LEU A 338 16.55 5.14 2.47
N GLY A 339 15.47 4.92 1.72
CA GLY A 339 15.06 5.76 0.60
C GLY A 339 14.68 7.19 1.00
N ILE A 340 14.44 7.46 2.29
CA ILE A 340 14.13 8.79 2.85
C ILE A 340 15.42 9.54 3.27
N ALA A 341 16.51 8.83 3.53
CA ALA A 341 17.74 9.41 4.09
C ALA A 341 18.28 10.62 3.32
N PRO A 342 18.33 10.65 1.97
CA PRO A 342 18.78 11.83 1.23
C PRO A 342 17.94 13.08 1.49
N ALA A 343 16.63 12.92 1.67
CA ALA A 343 15.75 14.03 2.03
C ALA A 343 15.98 14.47 3.49
N GLY A 344 16.27 13.53 4.40
CA GLY A 344 16.70 13.86 5.76
C GLY A 344 17.95 14.74 5.78
N VAL A 345 18.95 14.45 4.94
CA VAL A 345 20.14 15.29 4.77
C VAL A 345 19.78 16.69 4.26
N MET A 346 18.89 16.78 3.27
CA MET A 346 18.42 18.08 2.74
C MET A 346 17.68 18.91 3.80
N VAL A 347 16.90 18.27 4.66
CA VAL A 347 16.23 18.91 5.81
C VAL A 347 17.25 19.39 6.82
N LEU A 348 18.22 18.56 7.19
CA LEU A 348 19.31 18.93 8.11
C LEU A 348 20.07 20.16 7.60
N ILE A 349 20.44 20.18 6.31
CA ILE A 349 21.10 21.32 5.67
C ILE A 349 20.20 22.56 5.74
N ALA A 350 18.92 22.43 5.38
CA ALA A 350 17.99 23.55 5.35
C ALA A 350 17.70 24.16 6.73
N LEU A 351 17.62 23.33 7.78
CA LEU A 351 17.45 23.76 9.17
C LEU A 351 18.74 24.37 9.72
N SER A 352 19.89 23.76 9.46
CA SER A 352 21.20 24.26 9.89
C SER A 352 21.52 25.63 9.30
N LYS A 353 21.18 25.86 8.03
CA LYS A 353 21.26 27.18 7.38
C LYS A 353 20.35 28.24 8.00
N LYS A 354 19.28 27.83 8.69
CA LYS A 354 18.41 28.75 9.44
C LYS A 354 18.99 29.05 10.83
N LYS A 355 19.28 28.00 11.60
CA LYS A 355 19.97 28.04 12.90
C LYS A 355 20.60 26.67 13.13
N ARG A 356 21.91 26.61 13.40
CA ARG A 356 22.66 25.35 13.58
C ARG A 356 22.01 24.39 14.60
N TRP A 357 21.59 24.91 15.75
CA TRP A 357 20.92 24.13 16.81
C TRP A 357 19.58 23.50 16.39
N LEU A 358 18.83 24.13 15.47
CA LEU A 358 17.60 23.52 14.96
C LEU A 358 17.89 22.27 14.13
N GLY A 359 18.97 22.29 13.35
CA GLY A 359 19.41 21.12 12.60
C GLY A 359 19.87 19.99 13.53
N ILE A 360 20.70 20.31 14.52
CA ILE A 360 21.22 19.33 15.49
C ILE A 360 20.08 18.72 16.31
N GLY A 361 19.24 19.55 16.93
CA GLY A 361 18.13 19.06 17.77
C GLY A 361 17.13 18.22 16.96
N TRP A 362 16.85 18.62 15.72
CA TRP A 362 16.01 17.83 14.82
C TRP A 362 16.64 16.48 14.44
N ALA A 363 17.95 16.45 14.17
CA ALA A 363 18.66 15.21 13.85
C ALA A 363 18.64 14.24 15.03
N ILE A 364 18.94 14.72 16.25
CA ILE A 364 18.92 13.90 17.47
C ILE A 364 17.51 13.34 17.70
N ALA A 365 16.47 14.19 17.65
CA ALA A 365 15.09 13.75 17.83
C ALA A 365 14.66 12.73 16.76
N THR A 366 15.06 12.94 15.50
CA THR A 366 14.75 12.02 14.40
C THR A 366 15.47 10.69 14.56
N VAL A 367 16.75 10.69 14.94
CA VAL A 367 17.53 9.46 15.17
C VAL A 367 16.97 8.69 16.37
N ALA A 368 16.65 9.37 17.47
CA ALA A 368 16.04 8.73 18.63
C ALA A 368 14.70 8.06 18.28
N LEU A 369 13.83 8.78 17.56
CA LEU A 369 12.52 8.29 17.17
C LEU A 369 12.59 7.19 16.11
N VAL A 370 13.23 7.46 14.97
CA VAL A 370 13.27 6.55 13.80
C VAL A 370 14.26 5.42 14.03
N GLY A 371 15.45 5.72 14.56
CA GLY A 371 16.46 4.71 14.88
C GLY A 371 16.00 3.80 16.02
N GLY A 372 15.40 4.37 17.08
CA GLY A 372 14.82 3.60 18.18
C GLY A 372 13.71 2.66 17.73
N THR A 373 12.75 3.14 16.95
CA THR A 373 11.66 2.30 16.41
C THR A 373 12.15 1.23 15.45
N THR A 374 13.10 1.56 14.56
CA THR A 374 13.74 0.57 13.67
C THR A 374 14.42 -0.52 14.48
N TYR A 375 15.19 -0.16 15.51
CA TYR A 375 15.88 -1.11 16.37
C TYR A 375 14.91 -2.04 17.10
N LEU A 376 13.85 -1.49 17.71
CA LEU A 376 12.83 -2.28 18.41
C LEU A 376 12.12 -3.25 17.45
N GLN A 377 11.80 -2.81 16.24
CA GLN A 377 11.14 -3.66 15.24
C GLN A 377 12.06 -4.78 14.75
N THR A 378 13.31 -4.48 14.43
CA THR A 378 14.30 -5.48 14.01
C THR A 378 14.54 -6.49 15.12
N LYS A 379 14.71 -6.04 16.37
CA LYS A 379 14.89 -6.93 17.53
C LYS A 379 13.69 -7.87 17.70
N ALA A 380 12.46 -7.36 17.56
CA ALA A 380 11.26 -8.19 17.63
C ALA A 380 11.23 -9.26 16.54
N ILE A 381 11.64 -8.94 15.31
CA ILE A 381 11.68 -9.90 14.19
C ILE A 381 12.76 -10.97 14.42
N VAL A 382 13.97 -10.56 14.82
CA VAL A 382 15.10 -11.46 15.08
C VAL A 382 14.82 -12.40 16.26
N ASN A 383 14.20 -11.89 17.33
CA ASN A 383 13.80 -12.72 18.47
C ASN A 383 12.81 -13.82 18.06
N VAL A 384 11.92 -13.55 17.11
CA VAL A 384 10.95 -14.53 16.62
C VAL A 384 11.59 -15.58 15.70
N SER A 385 12.66 -15.21 14.97
CA SER A 385 13.40 -16.16 14.14
C SER A 385 14.34 -17.05 14.94
N GLY A 386 14.71 -16.68 16.17
CA GLY A 386 15.60 -17.45 17.03
C GLY A 386 17.06 -17.52 16.52
N LYS A 387 17.43 -16.65 15.57
CA LYS A 387 18.77 -16.60 14.93
C LYS A 387 19.45 -15.27 15.16
N ASP A 388 20.77 -15.20 14.91
CA ASP A 388 21.50 -13.93 14.84
C ASP A 388 21.22 -13.17 13.52
N ALA A 389 21.80 -11.98 13.37
CA ALA A 389 21.57 -11.14 12.18
C ALA A 389 22.07 -11.78 10.86
N GLY A 390 23.13 -12.59 10.93
CA GLY A 390 23.67 -13.31 9.77
C GLY A 390 22.73 -14.42 9.32
N GLY A 391 22.30 -15.28 10.26
CA GLY A 391 21.33 -16.33 10.00
C GLY A 391 19.98 -15.79 9.54
N PHE A 392 19.54 -14.65 10.06
CA PHE A 392 18.34 -13.96 9.57
C PHE A 392 18.48 -13.49 8.12
N THR A 393 19.65 -12.96 7.73
CA THR A 393 19.90 -12.50 6.35
C THR A 393 19.92 -13.66 5.36
N GLN A 394 20.47 -14.81 5.77
CA GLN A 394 20.41 -16.05 4.99
C GLN A 394 18.97 -16.53 4.82
N ASP A 395 18.15 -16.49 5.88
CA ASP A 395 16.73 -16.87 5.81
C ASP A 395 15.94 -15.96 4.86
N LEU A 396 16.20 -14.65 4.89
CA LEU A 396 15.63 -13.72 3.90
C LEU A 396 16.03 -14.12 2.47
N GLY A 397 17.30 -14.48 2.26
CA GLY A 397 17.81 -14.97 0.98
C GLY A 397 17.16 -16.27 0.53
N ALA A 398 16.80 -17.14 1.47
CA ALA A 398 16.20 -18.44 1.24
C ALA A 398 14.69 -18.40 0.94
N VAL A 399 14.03 -17.24 1.01
CA VAL A 399 12.62 -17.13 0.59
C VAL A 399 12.53 -17.23 -0.94
N ASN A 400 11.94 -18.33 -1.43
CA ASN A 400 11.69 -18.59 -2.85
C ASN A 400 10.80 -17.50 -3.49
N SER A 401 10.86 -17.38 -4.83
CA SER A 401 10.14 -16.37 -5.60
C SER A 401 8.62 -16.50 -5.48
N GLY A 402 8.06 -15.85 -4.46
CA GLY A 402 6.64 -15.51 -4.35
C GLY A 402 6.32 -14.09 -4.88
N MET A 403 7.30 -13.40 -5.46
CA MET A 403 7.06 -12.14 -6.17
C MET A 403 6.49 -12.44 -7.55
N ILE A 404 5.48 -11.67 -7.95
CA ILE A 404 4.95 -11.68 -9.32
C ILE A 404 5.99 -11.24 -10.34
N GLU A 405 5.79 -11.62 -11.59
CA GLU A 405 6.61 -11.11 -12.69
C GLU A 405 6.48 -9.58 -12.82
N PHE A 406 7.61 -8.92 -12.91
CA PHE A 406 7.72 -7.47 -13.07
C PHE A 406 8.90 -7.20 -14.01
N ASN A 407 9.00 -5.97 -14.53
CA ASN A 407 10.04 -5.64 -15.49
C ASN A 407 11.41 -5.50 -14.81
N THR A 408 12.06 -6.63 -14.55
CA THR A 408 13.35 -6.73 -13.86
C THR A 408 14.46 -6.00 -14.61
N LEU A 409 14.45 -6.04 -15.95
CA LEU A 409 15.41 -5.29 -16.76
C LEU A 409 15.28 -3.78 -16.53
N ALA A 410 14.06 -3.25 -16.51
CA ALA A 410 13.80 -1.86 -16.15
C ALA A 410 14.37 -1.50 -14.78
N ALA A 411 14.14 -2.39 -13.81
CA ALA A 411 14.57 -2.21 -12.44
C ALA A 411 16.10 -2.19 -12.31
N LEU A 412 16.81 -3.03 -13.06
CA LEU A 412 18.27 -3.05 -13.11
C LEU A 412 18.85 -1.79 -13.77
N ILE A 413 18.20 -1.25 -14.80
CA ILE A 413 18.64 -0.04 -15.51
C ILE A 413 18.29 1.25 -14.73
N ALA A 414 17.25 1.23 -13.91
CA ALA A 414 16.74 2.41 -13.20
C ALA A 414 17.77 3.19 -12.37
N PRO A 415 18.65 2.56 -11.57
CA PRO A 415 19.71 3.26 -10.86
C PRO A 415 20.66 4.01 -11.79
N VAL A 416 20.99 3.44 -12.96
CA VAL A 416 21.91 4.05 -13.93
C VAL A 416 21.29 5.32 -14.52
N ILE A 417 20.04 5.26 -14.96
CA ILE A 417 19.33 6.43 -15.49
C ILE A 417 19.18 7.50 -14.39
N ALA A 418 18.80 7.10 -13.18
CA ALA A 418 18.66 8.01 -12.05
C ALA A 418 19.98 8.74 -11.75
N LEU A 419 21.11 8.02 -11.79
CA LEU A 419 22.45 8.58 -11.60
C LEU A 419 22.81 9.58 -12.71
N VAL A 420 22.61 9.21 -13.97
CA VAL A 420 22.91 10.09 -15.13
C VAL A 420 22.13 11.40 -15.04
N VAL A 421 20.83 11.33 -14.74
CA VAL A 421 19.99 12.53 -14.58
C VAL A 421 20.42 13.35 -13.36
N ALA A 422 20.74 12.70 -12.24
CA ALA A 422 21.23 13.40 -11.06
C ALA A 422 22.52 14.16 -11.35
N MET A 423 23.50 13.53 -12.00
CA MET A 423 24.74 14.18 -12.43
C MET A 423 24.48 15.38 -13.35
N TYR A 424 23.58 15.21 -14.33
CA TYR A 424 23.19 16.29 -15.22
C TYR A 424 22.57 17.47 -14.46
N LEU A 425 21.62 17.22 -13.55
CA LEU A 425 20.97 18.26 -12.75
C LEU A 425 21.94 18.94 -11.78
N ILE A 426 22.89 18.21 -11.19
CA ILE A 426 23.95 18.77 -10.34
C ILE A 426 24.84 19.72 -11.14
N ARG A 427 25.26 19.34 -12.36
CA ARG A 427 26.02 20.22 -13.27
C ARG A 427 25.25 21.50 -13.60
N ARG A 428 23.92 21.46 -13.61
CA ARG A 428 23.03 22.63 -13.77
C ARG A 428 22.71 23.36 -12.45
N LYS A 429 23.48 23.10 -11.38
CA LYS A 429 23.30 23.68 -10.03
C LYS A 429 21.93 23.39 -9.40
N ALA A 430 21.19 22.41 -9.92
CA ALA A 430 19.85 22.02 -9.48
C ALA A 430 19.89 20.86 -8.47
N VAL A 431 20.79 20.92 -7.48
CA VAL A 431 21.08 19.82 -6.52
C VAL A 431 19.82 19.32 -5.81
N SER A 432 18.94 20.22 -5.35
CA SER A 432 17.67 19.83 -4.72
C SER A 432 16.76 19.02 -5.65
N THR A 433 16.71 19.36 -6.94
CA THR A 433 15.94 18.62 -7.93
C THR A 433 16.60 17.27 -8.22
N ALA A 434 17.93 17.19 -8.24
CA ALA A 434 18.67 15.94 -8.42
C ALA A 434 18.35 14.93 -7.29
N VAL A 435 18.43 15.39 -6.03
CA VAL A 435 18.10 14.55 -4.87
C VAL A 435 16.63 14.13 -4.89
N ALA A 436 15.71 15.02 -5.27
CA ALA A 436 14.29 14.69 -5.36
C ALA A 436 13.96 13.71 -6.49
N ALA A 437 14.74 13.70 -7.57
CA ALA A 437 14.53 12.85 -8.72
C ALA A 437 15.12 11.44 -8.55
N ALA A 438 16.28 11.33 -7.91
CA ALA A 438 17.09 10.10 -7.90
C ALA A 438 17.44 9.58 -6.50
N GLY A 439 17.23 10.39 -5.45
CA GLY A 439 17.72 10.10 -4.10
C GLY A 439 17.22 8.76 -3.57
N SER A 440 15.91 8.49 -3.64
CA SER A 440 15.34 7.23 -3.13
C SER A 440 15.80 6.01 -3.91
N THR A 441 15.87 6.10 -5.25
CA THR A 441 16.36 5.02 -6.12
C THR A 441 17.78 4.62 -5.74
N LEU A 442 18.67 5.58 -5.52
CA LEU A 442 20.08 5.31 -5.19
C LEU A 442 20.27 4.89 -3.72
N ALA A 443 19.49 5.46 -2.80
CA ALA A 443 19.65 5.21 -1.37
C ALA A 443 19.21 3.81 -0.92
N VAL A 444 18.44 3.08 -1.72
CA VAL A 444 18.00 1.71 -1.43
C VAL A 444 18.97 0.64 -1.97
N LEU A 445 19.93 1.03 -2.83
CA LEU A 445 20.97 0.11 -3.36
C LEU A 445 21.76 -0.65 -2.27
N PRO A 446 22.15 -0.04 -1.13
CA PRO A 446 22.83 -0.78 -0.06
C PRO A 446 22.02 -1.99 0.42
N PHE A 447 20.70 -1.86 0.53
CA PHE A 447 19.84 -2.98 0.92
C PHE A 447 19.72 -4.04 -0.17
N LEU A 448 19.72 -3.64 -1.45
CA LEU A 448 19.78 -4.60 -2.56
C LEU A 448 21.03 -5.49 -2.46
N PHE A 449 22.20 -4.91 -2.18
CA PHE A 449 23.43 -5.69 -2.00
C PHE A 449 23.36 -6.64 -0.80
N ILE A 450 22.74 -6.21 0.31
CA ILE A 450 22.49 -7.09 1.48
C ILE A 450 21.59 -8.27 1.10
N ALA A 451 20.50 -8.01 0.36
CA ALA A 451 19.58 -9.06 -0.08
C ALA A 451 20.26 -10.04 -1.05
N ILE A 452 21.11 -9.54 -1.97
CA ILE A 452 21.89 -10.38 -2.89
C ILE A 452 22.87 -11.26 -2.10
N ALA A 453 23.61 -10.68 -1.15
CA ALA A 453 24.53 -11.44 -0.31
C ALA A 453 23.81 -12.53 0.49
N GLY A 454 22.61 -12.24 1.02
CA GLY A 454 21.75 -13.23 1.67
C GLY A 454 21.32 -14.36 0.74
N ALA A 455 20.90 -14.04 -0.50
CA ALA A 455 20.51 -15.05 -1.49
C ALA A 455 21.68 -15.97 -1.87
N VAL A 456 22.87 -15.39 -2.08
CA VAL A 456 24.10 -16.15 -2.36
C VAL A 456 24.48 -17.04 -1.17
N ALA A 457 24.40 -16.53 0.06
CA ALA A 457 24.65 -17.31 1.27
C ALA A 457 23.63 -18.46 1.46
N ALA A 458 22.43 -18.33 0.91
CA ALA A 458 21.41 -19.38 0.88
C ALA A 458 21.58 -20.37 -0.29
N GLY A 459 22.62 -20.22 -1.11
CA GLY A 459 22.87 -21.09 -2.27
C GLY A 459 21.90 -20.89 -3.44
N LYS A 460 21.25 -19.72 -3.55
CA LYS A 460 20.24 -19.44 -4.57
C LYS A 460 20.70 -18.43 -5.62
N GLY A 461 20.08 -18.50 -6.80
CA GLY A 461 20.18 -17.41 -7.77
C GLY A 461 19.61 -16.12 -7.17
N TRP A 462 20.35 -15.02 -7.23
CA TRP A 462 19.89 -13.74 -6.66
C TRP A 462 18.55 -13.26 -7.22
N LEU A 463 18.25 -13.50 -8.50
CA LEU A 463 16.95 -13.17 -9.11
C LEU A 463 15.81 -14.14 -8.72
N GLU A 464 16.10 -15.23 -8.02
CA GLU A 464 15.09 -16.15 -7.46
C GLU A 464 14.67 -15.73 -6.05
N SER A 465 15.45 -14.86 -5.41
CA SER A 465 15.18 -14.39 -4.05
C SER A 465 14.07 -13.34 -4.04
N TYR A 466 13.05 -13.61 -3.23
CA TYR A 466 11.91 -12.71 -3.01
C TYR A 466 12.35 -11.28 -2.65
N TYR A 467 13.30 -11.13 -1.72
CA TYR A 467 13.72 -9.81 -1.23
C TYR A 467 14.62 -9.05 -2.20
N VAL A 468 15.36 -9.74 -3.07
CA VAL A 468 16.09 -9.10 -4.17
C VAL A 468 15.10 -8.52 -5.17
N LEU A 469 14.13 -9.33 -5.64
CA LEU A 469 13.10 -8.89 -6.57
C LEU A 469 12.25 -7.75 -6.00
N LYS A 470 11.80 -7.86 -4.74
CA LYS A 470 11.04 -6.81 -4.06
C LYS A 470 11.80 -5.49 -3.98
N THR A 471 13.11 -5.54 -3.75
CA THR A 471 13.96 -4.34 -3.72
C THR A 471 14.13 -3.73 -5.10
N LEU A 472 14.36 -4.55 -6.13
CA LEU A 472 14.40 -4.10 -7.52
C LEU A 472 13.08 -3.43 -7.94
N TYR A 473 11.93 -3.96 -7.52
CA TYR A 473 10.63 -3.39 -7.89
C TYR A 473 10.42 -2.04 -7.22
N ALA A 474 10.89 -1.88 -5.97
CA ALA A 474 10.85 -0.59 -5.29
C ALA A 474 11.73 0.43 -6.02
N ILE A 475 12.94 0.04 -6.43
CA ILE A 475 13.85 0.89 -7.22
C ILE A 475 13.17 1.36 -8.52
N LEU A 476 12.50 0.47 -9.24
CA LEU A 476 11.77 0.84 -10.46
C LEU A 476 10.61 1.78 -10.16
N LEU A 477 9.80 1.50 -9.14
CA LEU A 477 8.67 2.36 -8.77
C LEU A 477 9.13 3.75 -8.29
N PHE A 478 10.29 3.87 -7.61
CA PHE A 478 10.90 5.16 -7.29
C PHE A 478 11.34 5.92 -8.55
N ALA A 479 11.89 5.22 -9.54
CA ALA A 479 12.37 5.82 -10.78
C ALA A 479 11.26 6.10 -11.80
N ALA A 480 10.10 5.43 -11.69
CA ALA A 480 9.01 5.55 -12.66
C ALA A 480 8.49 6.99 -12.86
N PRO A 481 8.30 7.82 -11.80
CA PRO A 481 7.96 9.23 -11.98
C PRO A 481 9.02 10.02 -12.76
N LEU A 482 10.31 9.68 -12.58
CA LEU A 482 11.41 10.30 -13.33
C LEU A 482 11.37 9.88 -14.81
N PHE A 483 11.15 8.61 -15.10
CA PHE A 483 11.03 8.12 -16.48
C PHE A 483 9.87 8.79 -17.20
N ALA A 484 8.70 8.83 -16.59
CA ALA A 484 7.53 9.52 -17.11
C ALA A 484 7.83 11.01 -17.37
N ALA A 485 8.58 11.66 -16.46
CA ALA A 485 8.98 13.04 -16.63
C ALA A 485 9.90 13.27 -17.84
N ILE A 486 10.90 12.42 -18.05
CA ILE A 486 11.84 12.51 -19.19
C ILE A 486 11.10 12.24 -20.51
N ILE A 487 10.28 11.18 -20.56
CA ILE A 487 9.46 10.84 -21.73
C ILE A 487 8.56 12.02 -22.10
N ALA A 488 7.88 12.62 -21.12
CA ALA A 488 6.99 13.74 -21.35
C ALA A 488 7.71 15.00 -21.85
N ILE A 489 8.91 15.28 -21.35
CA ILE A 489 9.75 16.39 -21.83
C ILE A 489 10.15 16.16 -23.28
N GLY A 490 10.62 14.95 -23.61
CA GLY A 490 11.00 14.56 -24.97
C GLY A 490 9.81 14.63 -25.94
N ALA A 491 8.68 14.01 -25.59
CA ALA A 491 7.45 14.04 -26.37
C ALA A 491 6.97 15.48 -26.63
N THR A 492 6.95 16.33 -25.59
CA THR A 492 6.57 17.73 -25.72
C THR A 492 7.54 18.49 -26.63
N ALA A 493 8.84 18.24 -26.52
CA ALA A 493 9.85 18.88 -27.37
C ALA A 493 9.65 18.53 -28.86
N ILE A 494 9.24 17.29 -29.19
CA ILE A 494 8.90 16.88 -30.56
C ILE A 494 7.71 17.69 -31.08
N THR A 495 6.65 17.87 -30.28
CA THR A 495 5.45 18.60 -30.72
C THR A 495 5.69 20.07 -31.04
N LEU A 496 6.73 20.68 -30.46
CA LEU A 496 7.07 22.09 -30.71
C LEU A 496 7.40 22.36 -32.18
N LYS A 497 7.76 21.33 -32.96
CA LYS A 497 8.10 21.44 -34.38
C LYS A 497 6.87 21.47 -35.30
N PHE A 498 5.72 20.95 -34.87
CA PHE A 498 4.59 20.69 -35.77
C PHE A 498 3.23 21.20 -35.27
N ALA A 499 3.04 21.38 -33.96
CA ALA A 499 1.76 21.83 -33.39
C ALA A 499 1.76 23.33 -33.05
N LYS A 500 0.73 24.04 -33.52
CA LYS A 500 0.62 25.51 -33.41
C LYS A 500 -0.06 26.00 -32.12
N THR A 501 -1.00 25.24 -31.55
CA THR A 501 -1.75 25.64 -30.32
C THR A 501 -1.30 24.85 -29.09
N THR A 502 -1.48 25.42 -27.89
CA THR A 502 -1.18 24.71 -26.63
C THR A 502 -2.05 23.47 -26.45
N ALA A 503 -3.33 23.53 -26.84
CA ALA A 503 -4.24 22.39 -26.78
C ALA A 503 -3.77 21.24 -27.69
N ALA A 504 -3.45 21.53 -28.96
CA ALA A 504 -2.95 20.53 -29.89
C ALA A 504 -1.61 19.92 -29.42
N ARG A 505 -0.72 20.75 -28.86
CA ARG A 505 0.53 20.27 -28.25
C ARG A 505 0.27 19.33 -27.08
N THR A 506 -0.68 19.65 -26.20
CA THR A 506 -1.03 18.78 -25.08
C THR A 506 -1.56 17.44 -25.54
N VAL A 507 -2.50 17.42 -26.48
CA VAL A 507 -3.06 16.17 -27.01
C VAL A 507 -1.97 15.35 -27.68
N LEU A 508 -1.20 15.94 -28.60
CA LEU A 508 -0.17 15.21 -29.35
C LEU A 508 0.98 14.74 -28.45
N ALA A 509 1.45 15.57 -27.50
CA ALA A 509 2.50 15.17 -26.57
C ALA A 509 2.04 14.05 -25.65
N THR A 510 0.77 14.07 -25.25
CA THR A 510 0.15 13.00 -24.46
C THR A 510 0.10 11.70 -25.26
N LEU A 511 -0.36 11.74 -26.52
CA LEU A 511 -0.38 10.56 -27.40
C LEU A 511 1.02 10.00 -27.65
N ILE A 512 2.00 10.85 -27.96
CA ILE A 512 3.40 10.42 -28.16
C ILE A 512 3.96 9.82 -26.87
N ALA A 513 3.71 10.44 -25.71
CA ALA A 513 4.19 9.92 -24.43
C ALA A 513 3.56 8.57 -24.08
N ILE A 514 2.27 8.38 -24.40
CA ILE A 514 1.58 7.09 -24.29
C ILE A 514 2.23 6.06 -25.22
N VAL A 515 2.53 6.39 -26.48
CA VAL A 515 3.18 5.46 -27.41
C VAL A 515 4.58 5.08 -26.94
N LEU A 516 5.39 6.05 -26.50
CA LEU A 516 6.75 5.82 -26.00
C LEU A 516 6.75 4.98 -24.70
N ALA A 517 5.84 5.26 -23.78
CA ALA A 517 5.66 4.46 -22.57
C ALA A 517 5.10 3.07 -22.90
N GLY A 518 4.21 2.98 -23.89
CA GLY A 518 3.57 1.75 -24.36
C GLY A 518 4.54 0.81 -25.04
N GLY A 519 5.51 1.32 -25.81
CA GLY A 519 6.59 0.51 -26.39
C GLY A 519 7.40 -0.26 -25.35
N PHE A 520 7.48 0.26 -24.12
CA PHE A 520 8.10 -0.41 -22.98
C PHE A 520 7.22 -1.50 -22.33
N ILE A 521 5.90 -1.42 -22.54
CA ILE A 521 4.89 -2.30 -21.93
C ILE A 521 4.50 -3.44 -22.89
N VAL A 522 4.38 -3.15 -24.20
CA VAL A 522 4.00 -4.13 -25.23
C VAL A 522 5.03 -5.25 -25.35
N THR A 523 6.32 -4.95 -25.19
CA THR A 523 7.39 -5.96 -25.13
C THR A 523 7.28 -6.89 -23.92
N SER A 524 6.47 -6.53 -22.92
CA SER A 524 6.19 -7.33 -21.72
C SER A 524 4.80 -7.98 -21.70
N GLY A 525 4.05 -7.96 -22.81
CA GLY A 525 2.79 -8.70 -22.94
C GLY A 525 1.54 -8.06 -22.31
N ASN A 526 1.57 -6.76 -21.97
CA ASN A 526 0.46 -6.02 -21.34
C ASN A 526 -0.05 -6.63 -20.01
N PRO A 527 0.84 -6.80 -19.01
CA PRO A 527 0.52 -7.52 -17.78
C PRO A 527 -0.67 -6.95 -17.02
N GLY A 528 -0.91 -5.63 -17.03
CA GLY A 528 -2.07 -5.06 -16.33
C GLY A 528 -3.44 -5.47 -16.91
N LEU A 529 -3.52 -5.72 -18.21
CA LEU A 529 -4.74 -6.26 -18.82
C LEU A 529 -4.94 -7.74 -18.47
N GLN A 530 -3.85 -8.51 -18.44
CA GLN A 530 -3.86 -9.91 -18.00
C GLN A 530 -4.28 -10.02 -16.54
N ALA A 531 -3.73 -9.17 -15.67
CA ALA A 531 -4.12 -9.02 -14.28
C ALA A 531 -5.64 -8.81 -14.16
N SER A 532 -6.20 -7.90 -14.95
CA SER A 532 -7.63 -7.60 -14.92
C SER A 532 -8.47 -8.78 -15.38
N LYS A 533 -8.09 -9.44 -16.48
CA LYS A 533 -8.77 -10.63 -16.99
C LYS A 533 -8.76 -11.76 -15.96
N LYS A 534 -7.59 -12.03 -15.37
CA LYS A 534 -7.42 -13.05 -14.32
C LYS A 534 -8.33 -12.78 -13.12
N ARG A 535 -8.47 -11.53 -12.66
CA ARG A 535 -9.41 -11.18 -11.57
C ARG A 535 -10.85 -11.54 -11.93
N THR A 536 -11.31 -11.13 -13.11
CA THR A 536 -12.70 -11.39 -13.55
C THR A 536 -12.98 -12.90 -13.63
N GLU A 537 -12.11 -13.65 -14.33
CA GLU A 537 -12.24 -15.11 -14.46
C GLU A 537 -12.20 -15.82 -13.09
N SER A 538 -11.37 -15.33 -12.17
CA SER A 538 -11.26 -15.89 -10.81
C SER A 538 -12.52 -15.66 -9.98
N VAL A 539 -13.15 -14.48 -10.09
CA VAL A 539 -14.41 -14.18 -9.39
C VAL A 539 -15.55 -15.05 -9.92
N GLU A 540 -15.59 -15.28 -11.24
CA GLU A 540 -16.59 -16.14 -11.88
C GLU A 540 -16.40 -17.61 -11.51
N ASN A 541 -15.15 -18.07 -11.34
CA ASN A 541 -14.83 -19.41 -10.87
C ASN A 541 -14.99 -19.54 -9.33
N SER A 542 -16.22 -19.55 -8.84
CA SER A 542 -16.51 -19.42 -7.41
C SER A 542 -16.38 -20.70 -6.56
N LEU A 543 -16.07 -21.86 -7.13
CA LEU A 543 -16.16 -23.15 -6.42
C LEU A 543 -15.25 -23.23 -5.18
N VAL A 544 -14.00 -22.77 -5.29
CA VAL A 544 -13.07 -22.75 -4.14
C VAL A 544 -13.56 -21.75 -3.08
N GLY A 545 -14.07 -20.59 -3.50
CA GLY A 545 -14.62 -19.60 -2.59
C GLY A 545 -15.90 -20.06 -1.89
N GLU A 546 -16.75 -20.83 -2.57
CA GLU A 546 -17.94 -21.47 -2.00
C GLU A 546 -17.55 -22.45 -0.89
N ALA A 547 -16.58 -23.35 -1.15
CA ALA A 547 -16.09 -24.29 -0.15
C ALA A 547 -15.53 -23.57 1.09
N ILE A 548 -14.73 -22.53 0.89
CA ILE A 548 -14.14 -21.73 1.97
C ILE A 548 -15.21 -21.01 2.80
N VAL A 549 -16.11 -20.28 2.14
CA VAL A 549 -17.10 -19.47 2.86
C VAL A 549 -18.13 -20.35 3.55
N ASN A 550 -18.64 -21.40 2.90
CA ASN A 550 -19.60 -22.31 3.53
C ASN A 550 -18.97 -23.03 4.72
N SER A 551 -17.69 -23.40 4.62
CA SER A 551 -16.96 -23.98 5.76
C SER A 551 -16.78 -22.97 6.90
N ALA A 552 -16.55 -21.68 6.59
CA ALA A 552 -16.43 -20.63 7.59
C ALA A 552 -17.78 -20.34 8.27
N GLU A 553 -18.89 -20.32 7.53
CA GLU A 553 -20.23 -20.23 8.10
C GLU A 553 -20.54 -21.44 9.01
N ALA A 554 -20.19 -22.65 8.56
CA ALA A 554 -20.38 -23.87 9.33
C ALA A 554 -19.45 -23.97 10.56
N ALA A 555 -18.36 -23.20 10.60
CA ALA A 555 -17.47 -23.07 11.76
C ALA A 555 -18.04 -22.16 12.86
N LYS A 556 -18.93 -21.20 12.53
CA LYS A 556 -19.44 -20.21 13.49
C LYS A 556 -20.02 -20.80 14.79
N PRO A 557 -20.72 -21.95 14.79
CA PRO A 557 -21.22 -22.57 16.01
C PRO A 557 -20.14 -23.17 16.92
N TYR A 558 -18.89 -23.28 16.46
CA TYR A 558 -17.77 -23.92 17.16
C TYR A 558 -16.58 -22.95 17.34
N PRO A 559 -16.77 -21.77 17.94
CA PRO A 559 -15.73 -20.73 18.02
C PRO A 559 -14.48 -21.14 18.82
N GLU A 560 -14.60 -22.15 19.69
CA GLU A 560 -13.51 -22.73 20.47
C GLU A 560 -12.71 -23.80 19.73
N LYS A 561 -13.13 -24.19 18.52
CA LYS A 561 -12.48 -25.26 17.73
C LYS A 561 -11.77 -24.69 16.52
N MET A 562 -10.60 -25.24 16.23
CA MET A 562 -9.85 -24.96 15.02
C MET A 562 -10.59 -25.57 13.80
N PRO A 563 -10.90 -24.80 12.75
CA PRO A 563 -11.61 -25.31 11.60
C PRO A 563 -10.65 -25.96 10.59
N LEU A 564 -10.96 -27.15 10.06
CA LEU A 564 -10.18 -27.81 9.02
C LEU A 564 -11.10 -28.33 7.91
N MET A 565 -10.92 -27.82 6.71
CA MET A 565 -11.55 -28.30 5.50
C MET A 565 -10.82 -29.54 4.98
N TRP A 566 -11.49 -30.69 5.06
CA TRP A 566 -10.95 -31.97 4.62
C TRP A 566 -10.97 -32.14 3.10
N ASP A 567 -12.08 -31.77 2.49
CA ASP A 567 -12.26 -31.86 1.03
C ASP A 567 -11.71 -30.64 0.27
N GLY A 568 -11.11 -29.69 0.98
CA GLY A 568 -10.48 -28.50 0.42
C GLY A 568 -9.15 -28.80 -0.25
N ALA A 569 -8.82 -28.09 -1.33
CA ALA A 569 -7.60 -28.28 -2.13
C ALA A 569 -6.29 -27.86 -1.40
N GLY A 570 -6.00 -28.43 -0.23
CA GLY A 570 -4.75 -28.30 0.50
C GLY A 570 -4.67 -27.15 1.52
N THR A 571 -3.45 -26.71 1.81
CA THR A 571 -3.13 -25.77 2.90
C THR A 571 -3.74 -24.37 2.71
N LEU A 572 -3.71 -23.80 1.51
CA LEU A 572 -4.16 -22.41 1.30
C LEU A 572 -5.68 -22.22 1.54
N PRO A 573 -6.58 -23.10 1.09
CA PRO A 573 -7.99 -23.07 1.48
C PRO A 573 -8.20 -23.10 3.00
N ASN A 574 -7.42 -23.92 3.71
CA ASN A 574 -7.48 -24.01 5.17
C ASN A 574 -6.99 -22.73 5.87
N LEU A 575 -5.93 -22.11 5.35
CA LEU A 575 -5.47 -20.81 5.84
C LEU A 575 -6.53 -19.72 5.62
N TRP A 576 -7.25 -19.73 4.50
CA TRP A 576 -8.37 -18.82 4.27
C TRP A 576 -9.56 -19.07 5.19
N LEU A 577 -9.93 -20.34 5.40
CA LEU A 577 -10.96 -20.74 6.35
C LEU A 577 -10.63 -20.25 7.76
N ALA A 578 -9.39 -20.46 8.21
CA ALA A 578 -8.92 -19.94 9.50
C ALA A 578 -9.04 -18.41 9.58
N SER A 579 -8.64 -17.68 8.53
CA SER A 579 -8.77 -16.22 8.46
C SER A 579 -10.21 -15.72 8.60
N LEU A 580 -11.17 -16.46 8.05
CA LEU A 580 -12.59 -16.11 8.08
C LEU A 580 -13.28 -16.55 9.37
N SER A 581 -12.65 -17.41 10.16
CA SER A 581 -13.25 -18.00 11.36
C SER A 581 -12.69 -17.46 12.66
N GLY A 582 -11.41 -17.04 12.72
CA GLY A 582 -10.82 -16.60 13.98
C GLY A 582 -9.37 -16.11 13.93
N VAL A 583 -8.78 -15.93 15.11
CA VAL A 583 -7.37 -15.58 15.29
C VAL A 583 -6.56 -16.86 15.44
N MET A 584 -5.85 -17.23 14.38
CA MET A 584 -4.99 -18.42 14.35
C MET A 584 -3.71 -18.19 15.17
N SER A 585 -3.30 -19.19 15.95
CA SER A 585 -2.01 -19.18 16.65
C SER A 585 -0.85 -19.63 15.76
N LYS A 586 0.40 -19.40 16.22
CA LYS A 586 1.58 -19.89 15.50
C LYS A 586 1.59 -21.43 15.40
N GLU A 587 1.16 -22.12 16.46
CA GLU A 587 1.08 -23.59 16.50
C GLU A 587 0.04 -24.12 15.50
N GLN A 588 -1.15 -23.51 15.48
CA GLN A 588 -2.20 -23.84 14.51
C GLN A 588 -1.74 -23.58 13.06
N GLN A 589 -0.99 -22.50 12.82
CA GLN A 589 -0.42 -22.27 11.50
C GLN A 589 0.57 -23.38 11.10
N THR A 590 1.46 -23.78 12.02
CA THR A 590 2.39 -24.88 11.79
C THR A 590 1.64 -26.17 11.49
N PHE A 591 0.55 -26.46 12.20
CA PHE A 591 -0.32 -27.59 11.91
C PHE A 591 -0.79 -27.59 10.44
N TYR A 592 -1.36 -26.49 9.95
CA TYR A 592 -1.83 -26.43 8.55
C TYR A 592 -0.70 -26.52 7.50
N LEU A 593 0.47 -25.95 7.80
CA LEU A 593 1.64 -25.99 6.92
C LEU A 593 2.29 -27.39 6.87
N SER A 594 2.09 -28.19 7.92
CA SER A 594 2.64 -29.54 8.04
C SER A 594 1.65 -30.64 7.66
N LEU A 595 0.42 -30.29 7.25
CA LEU A 595 -0.53 -31.25 6.71
C LEU A 595 0.07 -31.95 5.48
N PRO A 596 -0.08 -33.29 5.36
CA PRO A 596 0.29 -34.01 4.15
C PRO A 596 -0.41 -33.43 2.91
N PRO A 597 0.18 -33.56 1.70
CA PRO A 597 -0.42 -33.02 0.48
C PRO A 597 -1.84 -33.56 0.25
N PHE A 598 -2.71 -32.71 -0.31
CA PHE A 598 -4.04 -33.12 -0.78
C PHE A 598 -3.91 -34.07 -1.99
N PRO A 599 -4.77 -35.10 -2.16
CA PRO A 599 -5.94 -35.44 -1.34
C PRO A 599 -5.59 -35.93 0.07
N TYR A 600 -6.38 -35.51 1.07
CA TYR A 600 -6.18 -35.93 2.45
C TYR A 600 -6.69 -37.36 2.67
N GLU A 601 -5.73 -38.27 2.81
CA GLU A 601 -5.96 -39.71 2.97
C GLU A 601 -5.45 -40.20 4.33
N ALA A 602 -5.10 -41.47 4.46
CA ALA A 602 -4.69 -42.10 5.74
C ALA A 602 -3.52 -41.36 6.42
N ALA A 603 -2.54 -40.87 5.65
CA ALA A 603 -1.41 -40.11 6.22
C ALA A 603 -1.85 -38.80 6.88
N ALA A 604 -2.78 -38.07 6.26
CA ALA A 604 -3.34 -36.85 6.85
C ALA A 604 -4.17 -37.17 8.10
N GLN A 605 -4.94 -38.26 8.06
CA GLN A 605 -5.72 -38.71 9.21
C GLN A 605 -4.84 -39.10 10.39
N GLN A 606 -3.75 -39.84 10.15
CA GLN A 606 -2.77 -40.19 11.18
C GLN A 606 -2.08 -38.94 11.73
N TYR A 607 -1.68 -38.01 10.87
CA TYR A 607 -1.09 -36.74 11.30
C TYR A 607 -2.03 -35.94 12.21
N VAL A 608 -3.31 -35.83 11.84
CA VAL A 608 -4.31 -35.15 12.68
C VAL A 608 -4.49 -35.87 14.02
N PHE A 609 -4.55 -37.21 14.01
CA PHE A 609 -4.63 -37.99 15.24
C PHE A 609 -3.43 -37.74 16.16
N ASP A 610 -2.21 -37.86 15.64
CA ASP A 610 -0.96 -37.68 16.40
C ASP A 610 -0.83 -36.25 16.95
N PHE A 611 -1.24 -35.25 16.16
CA PHE A 611 -1.27 -33.86 16.59
C PHE A 611 -2.23 -33.64 17.76
N LEU A 612 -3.49 -34.09 17.63
CA LEU A 612 -4.49 -33.93 18.69
C LEU A 612 -4.14 -34.72 19.96
N ALA A 613 -3.57 -35.92 19.81
CA ALA A 613 -3.11 -36.75 20.92
C ALA A 613 -1.96 -36.10 21.70
N SER A 614 -1.08 -35.36 21.02
CA SER A 614 0.01 -34.61 21.66
C SER A 614 -0.40 -33.22 22.18
N HIS A 615 -1.56 -32.71 21.78
CA HIS A 615 -2.06 -31.38 22.16
C HIS A 615 -3.49 -31.49 22.74
N PRO A 616 -3.65 -31.92 24.01
CA PRO A 616 -4.95 -32.24 24.60
C PRO A 616 -5.95 -31.07 24.61
N ASN A 617 -5.45 -29.83 24.59
CA ASN A 617 -6.25 -28.60 24.59
C ASN A 617 -6.66 -28.12 23.19
N GLN A 618 -6.19 -28.77 22.12
CA GLN A 618 -6.61 -28.44 20.76
C GLN A 618 -7.85 -29.24 20.40
N HIS A 619 -8.84 -28.57 19.83
CA HIS A 619 -10.08 -29.16 19.34
C HIS A 619 -10.27 -28.77 17.88
N LEU A 620 -10.76 -29.70 17.05
CA LEU A 620 -10.97 -29.56 15.62
C LEU A 620 -12.45 -29.66 15.27
N ALA A 621 -12.92 -28.72 14.46
CA ALA A 621 -14.12 -28.89 13.66
C ALA A 621 -13.69 -29.28 12.24
N LEU A 622 -14.05 -30.48 11.78
CA LEU A 622 -13.68 -31.03 10.48
C LEU A 622 -14.81 -30.81 9.48
N MET A 623 -14.58 -29.93 8.53
CA MET A 623 -15.52 -29.57 7.47
C MET A 623 -15.33 -30.49 6.28
N TRP A 624 -16.39 -31.18 5.87
CA TRP A 624 -16.38 -32.09 4.72
C TRP A 624 -17.66 -31.91 3.90
N PHE A 625 -17.59 -32.17 2.60
CA PHE A 625 -18.74 -32.10 1.70
C PHE A 625 -18.92 -33.36 0.84
N ARG A 626 -17.90 -34.20 0.69
CA ARG A 626 -17.98 -35.48 -0.05
C ARG A 626 -18.40 -36.63 0.85
N GLY A 627 -19.33 -37.47 0.37
CA GLY A 627 -19.83 -38.62 1.14
C GLY A 627 -18.74 -39.60 1.59
N ILE A 628 -17.76 -39.87 0.71
CA ILE A 628 -16.63 -40.77 0.97
C ILE A 628 -15.77 -40.23 2.12
N SER A 629 -15.49 -38.92 2.12
CA SER A 629 -14.71 -38.27 3.17
C SER A 629 -15.42 -38.30 4.52
N GLY A 630 -16.73 -38.10 4.53
CA GLY A 630 -17.55 -38.24 5.74
C GLY A 630 -17.42 -39.65 6.36
N GLN A 631 -17.43 -40.70 5.56
CA GLN A 631 -17.23 -42.08 6.04
C GLN A 631 -15.83 -42.30 6.60
N GLN A 632 -14.80 -41.80 5.92
CA GLN A 632 -13.41 -41.90 6.37
C GLN A 632 -13.18 -41.22 7.73
N LEU A 633 -13.78 -40.04 7.92
CA LEU A 633 -13.61 -39.21 9.11
C LEU A 633 -14.34 -39.73 10.35
N GLN A 634 -15.37 -40.57 10.20
CA GLN A 634 -16.10 -41.17 11.34
C GLN A 634 -15.17 -41.95 12.27
N THR A 635 -14.14 -42.60 11.73
CA THR A 635 -13.15 -43.32 12.55
C THR A 635 -12.39 -42.36 13.47
N LEU A 636 -12.01 -41.19 12.96
CA LEU A 636 -11.26 -40.18 13.72
C LEU A 636 -12.13 -39.57 14.83
N GLU A 637 -13.39 -39.25 14.54
CA GLU A 637 -14.34 -38.76 15.55
C GLU A 637 -14.60 -39.79 16.66
N ARG A 638 -14.74 -41.08 16.32
CA ARG A 638 -14.90 -42.14 17.33
C ARG A 638 -13.67 -42.32 18.22
N GLN A 639 -12.48 -42.12 17.67
CA GLN A 639 -11.23 -42.22 18.42
C GLN A 639 -10.98 -41.01 19.33
N LEU A 640 -11.41 -39.82 18.91
CA LEU A 640 -11.20 -38.54 19.62
C LEU A 640 -12.51 -37.74 19.79
N PRO A 641 -13.55 -38.30 20.46
CA PRO A 641 -14.90 -37.74 20.44
C PRO A 641 -15.04 -36.37 21.13
N ASN A 642 -14.12 -36.05 22.03
CA ASN A 642 -14.10 -34.76 22.72
C ASN A 642 -13.31 -33.69 21.98
N GLN A 643 -12.42 -34.08 21.06
CA GLN A 643 -11.55 -33.17 20.32
C GLN A 643 -12.01 -32.94 18.89
N VAL A 644 -12.72 -33.90 18.28
CA VAL A 644 -13.14 -33.82 16.87
C VAL A 644 -14.65 -33.65 16.77
N THR A 645 -15.09 -32.74 15.90
CA THR A 645 -16.50 -32.60 15.51
C THR A 645 -16.60 -32.60 14.01
N LEU A 646 -17.38 -33.53 13.45
CA LEU A 646 -17.60 -33.59 12.01
C LEU A 646 -18.74 -32.65 11.59
N VAL A 647 -18.48 -31.82 10.59
CA VAL A 647 -19.43 -30.82 10.09
C VAL A 647 -19.60 -31.02 8.59
N LYS A 648 -20.78 -31.49 8.17
CA LYS A 648 -21.10 -31.58 6.75
C LYS A 648 -21.41 -30.20 6.19
N VAL A 649 -20.68 -29.78 5.18
CA VAL A 649 -20.80 -28.47 4.53
C VAL A 649 -21.60 -28.60 3.23
N PRO A 650 -22.60 -27.75 2.99
CA PRO A 650 -23.35 -27.74 1.75
C PRO A 650 -22.47 -27.22 0.59
N MET A 651 -22.53 -27.90 -0.55
CA MET A 651 -21.77 -27.56 -1.77
C MET A 651 -22.61 -27.90 -3.01
N ARG A 652 -22.48 -27.10 -4.08
CA ARG A 652 -23.19 -27.42 -5.35
C ARG A 652 -22.56 -28.62 -6.05
N SER A 653 -23.39 -29.29 -6.86
CA SER A 653 -22.88 -30.32 -7.77
C SER A 653 -21.90 -29.70 -8.75
N SER A 654 -20.76 -30.35 -8.94
CA SER A 654 -19.70 -29.92 -9.85
C SER A 654 -18.93 -31.12 -10.39
N LEU A 655 -18.03 -30.88 -11.35
CA LEU A 655 -17.14 -31.94 -11.85
C LEU A 655 -16.23 -32.54 -10.76
N LEU A 656 -15.99 -31.81 -9.65
CA LEU A 656 -15.17 -32.26 -8.53
C LEU A 656 -15.98 -32.95 -7.42
N CYS A 657 -17.30 -32.80 -7.41
CA CYS A 657 -18.20 -33.45 -6.48
C CYS A 657 -19.59 -33.56 -7.12
N GLN A 658 -19.81 -34.64 -7.85
CA GLN A 658 -21.10 -34.87 -8.54
C GLN A 658 -22.19 -35.21 -7.53
N GLU A 659 -21.80 -35.87 -6.44
CA GLU A 659 -22.62 -36.28 -5.30
C GLU A 659 -23.01 -35.12 -4.36
N CYS A 660 -22.46 -33.92 -4.57
CA CYS A 660 -22.81 -32.73 -3.80
C CYS A 660 -24.12 -32.11 -4.31
N HIS A 661 -25.02 -31.76 -3.40
CA HIS A 661 -26.28 -31.09 -3.70
C HIS A 661 -26.50 -29.96 -2.69
N LEU A 662 -26.80 -28.74 -3.17
CA LEU A 662 -27.22 -27.59 -2.35
C LEU A 662 -28.72 -27.65 -2.08
#